data_AF-A0A5A7TKA3-F1
#
_entry.id   AF-A0A5A7TKA3-F1
#
_cell.length_a   1.000
_cell.length_b   1.000
_cell.length_c   1.000
_cell.angle_alpha   90.00
_cell.angle_beta   90.00
_cell.angle_gamma   90.00
#
_symmetry.space_group_name_H-M   'P 1'
#
loop_
_entity.id
_entity.type
_entity.pdbx_description
1 polymer ?
#
loop_
_entity_poly.entity_id
_entity_poly.type
_entity_poly.pdbx_seq_one_letter_code
_entity_poly.pdbx_strand_id
1 'polypeptide(L)'
;MSGGRPITVLNVAEKPSVAKSVATILSRNQGLRVRDGRSRYNKIFEFNYAIRGQSCNMIVTSVTGHLMELAFEERYRKWYSCDPVQLFHAPVHKFVPEDKLDIKRTLEQEARRSQWLVLWLDCDREGENIAFEVVEVCTAVNHHLNIKRAHFSALIERDIHEAVQNLVQPNKWFADAVDARQVIALRAKLPFCCNCLLLLLQLLLYLQEIDLRIGASFTRFQTLLLKDAFNIDSVTDDRNIVLSYGPCQFPTLGFVVERYWEIQAHEPEEFWTINCSHNSDDGISTFSWTRGNLFDYTCAVVFYEMCVQESTATVVNVRRQETLKYPPHPLNTIELEKRASRYFRMSSEHTMKVAEDLYQAGFISYPRTETDCFSQRTDLHGIVREQQEHQIWGAYAQRLLDPESGLWRNPSGGGHDDKAHPPIHPTKFSAGERGWSQDHHRLYELVVRHFLACVSQPAVGAVTTVEIDIAGELFSTSGRMILARNYLDVYRFESWGGSTIPTYVSGQQFVPTTLTLDSGVTRPPPLLSEADLLSCMDKEGIGTDATMHDHIKKLLDRFYATKDANTRFTPTSLGEALVMGYDDMGYNLWKPHLRAIMEHEMKAVSEGTKRKDEVLASCLQQMKNCFLDARVNKQKLLEAMEVFFERSNGSGGDENRAVGEVVQLCGLCQESDMVLKRNRDGNYMVGCLAFPQCRNVVWLPGSIAEATVTSDRCTLCTPGPVYLIQFKFRQLEIPPNYNANHLGCVGGCDDILRQLTEICGTGSRVSGTGRGTSSSNVQRDNPGQSVCIFCQQVGHSSNDCPSQSVGSGSARGRQSGESSVSCSSCGTPCVLRTANTTNNRGRKFYKCQSQECNFFVWEDNVDNVNGGNSAQRSNVRSSGSAPSNPNPATFVSATGEPISDRRCFVCGDPSHFANVCPNRGA
;
A
#
# COMPACT_ATOMS: atom_id res chain seq x y z
N MET A 1 21.27 -51.81 -36.91
CA MET A 1 21.01 -50.67 -36.00
C MET A 1 21.97 -50.78 -34.84
N SER A 2 23.01 -49.96 -34.83
CA SER A 2 24.11 -49.99 -33.86
C SER A 2 23.63 -49.48 -32.50
N GLY A 3 23.28 -50.39 -31.58
CA GLY A 3 22.99 -50.07 -30.19
C GLY A 3 24.26 -49.60 -29.49
N GLY A 4 24.47 -48.28 -29.42
CA GLY A 4 25.52 -47.68 -28.60
C GLY A 4 25.34 -48.07 -27.14
N ARG A 5 26.46 -48.18 -26.39
CA ARG A 5 26.41 -48.41 -24.94
C ARG A 5 25.52 -47.35 -24.28
N PRO A 6 24.71 -47.73 -23.27
CA PRO A 6 23.88 -46.77 -22.56
C PRO A 6 24.77 -45.72 -21.89
N ILE A 7 24.38 -44.45 -21.98
CA ILE A 7 25.05 -43.35 -21.30
C ILE A 7 24.44 -43.14 -19.92
N THR A 8 25.25 -42.77 -18.94
CA THR A 8 24.79 -42.39 -17.60
C THR A 8 24.45 -40.91 -17.58
N VAL A 9 23.24 -40.60 -17.13
CA VAL A 9 22.68 -39.24 -17.08
C VAL A 9 22.36 -38.90 -15.63
N LEU A 10 23.09 -37.94 -15.05
CA LEU A 10 22.75 -37.35 -13.77
C LEU A 10 21.62 -36.35 -13.96
N ASN A 11 20.54 -36.51 -13.22
CA ASN A 11 19.38 -35.64 -13.20
C ASN A 11 19.28 -35.04 -11.80
N VAL A 12 19.23 -33.72 -11.69
CA VAL A 12 19.17 -33.04 -10.38
C VAL A 12 17.90 -32.20 -10.36
N ALA A 13 17.05 -32.39 -9.35
CA ALA A 13 15.87 -31.56 -9.11
C ALA A 13 16.07 -30.62 -7.91
N GLU A 14 15.22 -29.59 -7.78
CA GLU A 14 15.34 -28.58 -6.73
C GLU A 14 15.05 -29.13 -5.31
N LYS A 15 14.14 -30.10 -5.21
CA LYS A 15 13.65 -30.66 -3.94
C LYS A 15 13.53 -32.19 -4.02
N PRO A 16 13.60 -32.91 -2.88
CA PRO A 16 13.42 -34.36 -2.85
C PRO A 16 12.08 -34.85 -3.40
N SER A 17 11.00 -34.08 -3.17
CA SER A 17 9.66 -34.37 -3.69
C SER A 17 9.64 -34.35 -5.21
N VAL A 18 10.20 -33.30 -5.82
CA VAL A 18 10.29 -33.13 -7.28
C VAL A 18 11.11 -34.24 -7.92
N ALA A 19 12.27 -34.58 -7.36
CA ALA A 19 13.10 -35.70 -7.86
C ALA A 19 12.33 -37.03 -7.86
N LYS A 20 11.58 -37.31 -6.79
CA LYS A 20 10.74 -38.50 -6.69
C LYS A 20 9.65 -38.50 -7.76
N SER A 21 8.93 -37.38 -7.95
CA SER A 21 7.86 -37.26 -8.95
C SER A 21 8.40 -37.46 -10.37
N VAL A 22 9.48 -36.77 -10.74
CA VAL A 22 10.14 -36.91 -12.05
C VAL A 22 10.58 -38.37 -12.28
N ALA A 23 11.23 -38.99 -11.30
CA ALA A 23 11.68 -40.38 -11.42
C ALA A 23 10.52 -41.37 -11.56
N THR A 24 9.44 -41.20 -10.79
CA THR A 24 8.24 -42.04 -10.86
C THR A 24 7.53 -41.90 -12.20
N ILE A 25 7.40 -40.68 -12.73
CA ILE A 25 6.77 -40.41 -14.03
C ILE A 25 7.59 -41.05 -15.16
N LEU A 26 8.89 -40.73 -15.24
CA LEU A 26 9.74 -41.18 -16.33
C LEU A 26 9.95 -42.71 -16.34
N SER A 27 10.04 -43.33 -15.16
CA SER A 27 10.17 -44.78 -15.05
C SER A 27 8.84 -45.52 -15.20
N ARG A 28 7.70 -44.84 -15.09
CA ARG A 28 6.37 -45.47 -14.92
C ARG A 28 6.35 -46.49 -13.76
N ASN A 29 7.18 -46.25 -12.74
CA ASN A 29 7.51 -47.18 -11.65
C ASN A 29 8.05 -48.56 -12.10
N GLN A 30 8.53 -48.68 -13.34
CA GLN A 30 9.10 -49.92 -13.88
C GLN A 30 10.63 -49.86 -13.81
N GLY A 31 11.24 -50.85 -13.16
CA GLY A 31 12.70 -50.95 -13.05
C GLY A 31 13.37 -49.84 -12.21
N LEU A 32 12.58 -49.06 -11.45
CA LEU A 32 13.04 -48.00 -10.56
C LEU A 32 13.75 -48.59 -9.33
N ARG A 33 15.03 -48.28 -9.16
CA ARG A 33 15.82 -48.64 -7.98
C ARG A 33 16.07 -47.39 -7.14
N VAL A 34 15.86 -47.49 -5.82
CA VAL A 34 16.12 -46.39 -4.89
C VAL A 34 17.37 -46.71 -4.07
N ARG A 35 18.30 -45.76 -3.99
CA ARG A 35 19.51 -45.84 -3.17
C ARG A 35 19.64 -44.59 -2.31
N ASP A 36 20.26 -44.74 -1.14
CA ASP A 36 20.63 -43.60 -0.31
C ASP A 36 21.80 -42.80 -0.92
N GLY A 37 21.68 -41.48 -0.85
CA GLY A 37 22.80 -40.56 -1.01
C GLY A 37 23.54 -40.37 0.33
N ARG A 38 24.46 -39.41 0.38
CA ARG A 38 25.11 -39.05 1.67
C ARG A 38 24.19 -38.21 2.56
N SER A 39 23.33 -37.39 1.96
CA SER A 39 22.27 -36.68 2.69
C SER A 39 21.14 -37.66 3.02
N ARG A 40 20.63 -37.59 4.26
CA ARG A 40 19.51 -38.42 4.74
C ARG A 40 18.24 -38.21 3.90
N TYR A 41 18.01 -36.99 3.44
CA TYR A 41 16.76 -36.55 2.81
C TYR A 41 16.78 -36.67 1.28
N ASN A 42 17.96 -36.57 0.65
CA ASN A 42 18.10 -36.58 -0.82
C ASN A 42 18.42 -38.01 -1.31
N LYS A 43 17.37 -38.75 -1.68
CA LYS A 43 17.50 -40.10 -2.26
C LYS A 43 17.96 -40.06 -3.72
N ILE A 44 18.51 -41.18 -4.18
CA ILE A 44 18.93 -41.41 -5.56
C ILE A 44 17.99 -42.44 -6.19
N PHE A 45 17.46 -42.13 -7.37
CA PHE A 45 16.55 -42.97 -8.13
C PHE A 45 17.20 -43.38 -9.45
N GLU A 46 17.37 -44.68 -9.69
CA GLU A 46 18.04 -45.22 -10.87
C GLU A 46 17.06 -46.01 -11.75
N PHE A 47 17.01 -45.72 -13.06
CA PHE A 47 16.18 -46.45 -14.02
C PHE A 47 16.69 -46.26 -15.47
N ASN A 48 16.26 -47.12 -16.39
CA ASN A 48 16.61 -46.97 -17.81
C ASN A 48 15.56 -46.13 -18.54
N TYR A 49 16.00 -45.26 -19.44
CA TYR A 49 15.12 -44.43 -20.28
C TYR A 49 15.75 -44.16 -21.66
N ALA A 50 14.94 -43.71 -22.62
CA ALA A 50 15.42 -43.35 -23.96
C ALA A 50 15.14 -41.87 -24.27
N ILE A 51 16.21 -41.10 -24.48
CA ILE A 51 16.12 -39.68 -24.85
C ILE A 51 16.42 -39.55 -26.34
N ARG A 52 15.43 -39.21 -27.17
CA ARG A 52 15.56 -39.12 -28.63
C ARG A 52 16.23 -40.36 -29.28
N GLY A 53 15.91 -41.54 -28.76
CA GLY A 53 16.48 -42.82 -29.21
C GLY A 53 17.83 -43.20 -28.61
N GLN A 54 18.49 -42.33 -27.84
CA GLN A 54 19.69 -42.67 -27.08
C GLN A 54 19.32 -43.40 -25.78
N SER A 55 19.82 -44.63 -25.63
CA SER A 55 19.65 -45.40 -24.38
C SER A 55 20.44 -44.75 -23.24
N CYS A 56 19.76 -44.50 -22.12
CA CYS A 56 20.26 -43.78 -20.96
C CYS A 56 19.99 -44.55 -19.66
N ASN A 57 20.99 -44.62 -18.78
CA ASN A 57 20.81 -44.94 -17.38
C ASN A 57 20.61 -43.62 -16.60
N MET A 58 19.37 -43.38 -16.17
CA MET A 58 18.96 -42.18 -15.48
C MET A 58 19.26 -42.32 -14.00
N ILE A 59 20.01 -41.37 -13.45
CA ILE A 59 20.27 -41.23 -12.03
C ILE A 59 19.64 -39.92 -11.58
N VAL A 60 18.50 -39.97 -10.91
CA VAL A 60 17.78 -38.79 -10.43
C VAL A 60 18.05 -38.57 -8.95
N THR A 61 18.48 -37.36 -8.58
CA THR A 61 18.67 -36.90 -7.21
C THR A 61 18.17 -35.46 -7.07
N SER A 62 18.38 -34.83 -5.92
CA SER A 62 17.91 -33.46 -5.64
C SER A 62 18.88 -32.65 -4.79
N VAL A 63 18.71 -31.34 -4.82
CA VAL A 63 19.18 -30.40 -3.78
C VAL A 63 18.04 -30.11 -2.80
N THR A 64 18.18 -29.09 -1.95
CA THR A 64 17.12 -28.60 -1.05
C THR A 64 17.03 -27.07 -1.16
N GLY A 65 16.55 -26.60 -2.32
CA GLY A 65 16.67 -25.19 -2.72
C GLY A 65 18.12 -24.82 -3.05
N HIS A 66 18.52 -23.57 -2.77
CA HIS A 66 19.90 -23.11 -2.94
C HIS A 66 20.93 -24.05 -2.33
N LEU A 67 21.93 -24.44 -3.11
CA LEU A 67 23.07 -25.24 -2.69
C LEU A 67 24.17 -24.38 -2.08
N MET A 68 24.29 -23.13 -2.54
CA MET A 68 25.29 -22.16 -2.10
C MET A 68 24.67 -20.96 -1.39
N GLU A 69 25.48 -20.30 -0.56
CA GLU A 69 25.14 -19.04 0.09
C GLU A 69 26.22 -18.01 -0.19
N LEU A 70 25.81 -16.74 -0.24
CA LEU A 70 26.74 -15.62 -0.35
C LEU A 70 27.18 -15.14 1.04
N ALA A 71 28.48 -15.00 1.23
CA ALA A 71 29.01 -14.37 2.43
C ALA A 71 30.20 -13.45 2.13
N PHE A 72 30.40 -12.48 3.01
CA PHE A 72 31.66 -11.73 3.06
C PHE A 72 32.82 -12.65 3.43
N GLU A 73 34.04 -12.29 3.03
CA GLU A 73 35.26 -12.90 3.56
C GLU A 73 35.28 -12.93 5.10
N GLU A 74 35.96 -13.92 5.68
CA GLU A 74 35.96 -14.19 7.13
C GLU A 74 36.29 -12.95 7.98
N ARG A 75 37.20 -12.09 7.50
CA ARG A 75 37.57 -10.84 8.18
C ARG A 75 36.43 -9.82 8.32
N TYR A 76 35.39 -9.89 7.50
CA TYR A 76 34.23 -8.97 7.52
C TYR A 76 32.97 -9.61 8.15
N ARG A 77 32.98 -10.92 8.42
CA ARG A 77 31.81 -11.66 8.94
C ARG A 77 31.42 -11.25 10.36
N LYS A 78 32.39 -11.03 11.24
CA LYS A 78 32.11 -10.60 12.62
C LYS A 78 31.59 -9.16 12.62
N TRP A 79 30.59 -8.87 13.46
CA TRP A 79 29.91 -7.57 13.47
C TRP A 79 30.86 -6.42 13.82
N TYR A 80 31.80 -6.65 14.73
CA TYR A 80 32.78 -5.67 15.21
C TYR A 80 34.13 -5.73 14.49
N SER A 81 34.29 -6.53 13.43
CA SER A 81 35.60 -6.68 12.76
C SER A 81 35.87 -5.63 11.69
N CYS A 82 34.89 -4.81 11.31
CA CYS A 82 35.04 -3.75 10.33
C CYS A 82 34.02 -2.63 10.57
N ASP A 83 34.31 -1.43 10.06
CA ASP A 83 33.29 -0.37 9.96
C ASP A 83 32.23 -0.80 8.92
N PRO A 84 30.92 -0.73 9.24
CA PRO A 84 29.86 -1.14 8.32
C PRO A 84 29.92 -0.49 6.93
N VAL A 85 30.49 0.71 6.78
CA VAL A 85 30.68 1.36 5.46
C VAL A 85 31.57 0.54 4.52
N GLN A 86 32.48 -0.27 5.07
CA GLN A 86 33.40 -1.09 4.28
C GLN A 86 32.66 -2.23 3.57
N LEU A 87 31.49 -2.65 4.07
CA LEU A 87 30.71 -3.76 3.50
C LEU A 87 30.16 -3.44 2.10
N PHE A 88 30.03 -2.16 1.73
CA PHE A 88 29.68 -1.76 0.36
C PHE A 88 30.73 -2.20 -0.69
N HIS A 89 31.99 -2.40 -0.27
CA HIS A 89 33.11 -2.77 -1.16
C HIS A 89 33.79 -4.08 -0.76
N ALA A 90 33.44 -4.65 0.40
CA ALA A 90 34.03 -5.89 0.91
C ALA A 90 33.87 -7.05 -0.08
N PRO A 91 34.90 -7.89 -0.29
CA PRO A 91 34.77 -9.05 -1.16
C PRO A 91 33.77 -10.06 -0.60
N VAL A 92 32.97 -10.64 -1.50
CA VAL A 92 31.97 -11.66 -1.20
C VAL A 92 32.30 -12.92 -2.00
N HIS A 93 31.99 -14.09 -1.46
CA HIS A 93 32.18 -15.38 -2.11
C HIS A 93 30.97 -16.29 -1.87
N LYS A 94 30.63 -17.10 -2.89
CA LYS A 94 29.69 -18.22 -2.70
C LYS A 94 30.41 -19.37 -2.01
N PHE A 95 29.73 -20.01 -1.07
CA PHE A 95 30.21 -21.24 -0.45
C PHE A 95 29.05 -22.19 -0.23
N VAL A 96 29.34 -23.49 -0.12
CA VAL A 96 28.32 -24.49 0.27
C VAL A 96 28.28 -24.56 1.80
N PRO A 97 27.12 -24.26 2.43
CA PRO A 97 26.91 -24.38 3.86
C PRO A 97 27.21 -25.79 4.40
N GLU A 98 27.54 -25.89 5.70
CA GLU A 98 27.95 -27.14 6.34
C GLU A 98 26.86 -28.22 6.25
N ASP A 99 25.60 -27.84 6.43
CA ASP A 99 24.42 -28.71 6.33
C ASP A 99 24.16 -29.23 4.91
N LYS A 100 24.74 -28.60 3.88
CA LYS A 100 24.60 -28.97 2.46
C LYS A 100 25.82 -29.69 1.89
N LEU A 101 26.88 -29.89 2.68
CA LEU A 101 28.10 -30.56 2.24
C LEU A 101 27.86 -32.00 1.78
N ASP A 102 26.95 -32.73 2.40
CA ASP A 102 26.65 -34.10 1.99
C ASP A 102 25.86 -34.17 0.67
N ILE A 103 25.04 -33.15 0.37
CA ILE A 103 24.41 -32.98 -0.94
C ILE A 103 25.50 -32.73 -1.99
N LYS A 104 26.40 -31.76 -1.76
CA LYS A 104 27.55 -31.47 -2.63
C LYS A 104 28.37 -32.73 -2.92
N ARG A 105 28.77 -33.47 -1.88
CA ARG A 105 29.56 -34.71 -2.03
C ARG A 105 28.82 -35.78 -2.84
N THR A 106 27.50 -35.88 -2.68
CA THR A 106 26.68 -36.78 -3.50
C THR A 106 26.72 -36.35 -4.96
N LEU A 107 26.47 -35.07 -5.26
CA LEU A 107 26.53 -34.53 -6.63
C LEU A 107 27.90 -34.77 -7.28
N GLU A 108 29.00 -34.54 -6.55
CA GLU A 108 30.34 -34.79 -7.05
C GLU A 108 30.62 -36.28 -7.34
N GLN A 109 30.11 -37.19 -6.50
CA GLN A 109 30.25 -38.63 -6.74
C GLN A 109 29.50 -39.07 -7.99
N GLU A 110 28.28 -38.57 -8.17
CA GLU A 110 27.42 -38.89 -9.30
C GLU A 110 27.90 -38.25 -10.61
N ALA A 111 28.43 -37.03 -10.54
CA ALA A 111 28.98 -36.31 -11.69
C ALA A 111 30.21 -37.01 -12.28
N ARG A 112 31.09 -37.58 -11.46
CA ARG A 112 32.30 -38.32 -11.92
C ARG A 112 31.97 -39.53 -12.81
N ARG A 113 30.80 -40.14 -12.63
CA ARG A 113 30.37 -41.35 -13.36
C ARG A 113 29.37 -41.08 -14.48
N SER A 114 28.97 -39.82 -14.66
CA SER A 114 27.95 -39.40 -15.61
C SER A 114 28.57 -38.75 -16.85
N GLN A 115 27.91 -38.92 -18.00
CA GLN A 115 28.29 -38.22 -19.23
C GLN A 115 27.44 -36.97 -19.43
N TRP A 116 26.18 -37.00 -18.99
CA TRP A 116 25.25 -35.89 -19.12
C TRP A 116 24.77 -35.43 -17.74
N LEU A 117 24.48 -34.14 -17.63
CA LEU A 117 23.80 -33.51 -16.49
C LEU A 117 22.51 -32.86 -17.01
N VAL A 118 21.37 -33.28 -16.50
CA VAL A 118 20.05 -32.73 -16.81
C VAL A 118 19.48 -32.04 -15.58
N LEU A 119 19.14 -30.76 -15.71
CA LEU A 119 18.67 -29.90 -14.64
C LEU A 119 17.13 -29.86 -14.65
N TRP A 120 16.53 -30.33 -13.55
CA TRP A 120 15.08 -30.47 -13.29
C TRP A 120 14.63 -29.56 -12.15
N LEU A 121 15.20 -28.36 -12.08
CA LEU A 121 14.86 -27.37 -11.07
C LEU A 121 13.59 -26.63 -11.52
N ASP A 122 12.90 -25.95 -10.62
CA ASP A 122 11.71 -25.20 -11.02
C ASP A 122 12.08 -24.16 -12.11
N CYS A 123 11.18 -23.90 -13.06
CA CYS A 123 11.52 -23.15 -14.28
C CYS A 123 11.37 -21.63 -14.13
N ASP A 124 11.62 -21.13 -12.92
CA ASP A 124 11.69 -19.72 -12.60
C ASP A 124 13.14 -19.24 -12.57
N ARG A 125 13.35 -17.99 -12.17
CA ARG A 125 14.71 -17.45 -12.07
C ARG A 125 15.48 -18.17 -10.97
N GLU A 126 14.90 -18.32 -9.78
CA GLU A 126 15.56 -18.94 -8.62
C GLU A 126 16.07 -20.33 -8.95
N GLY A 127 15.21 -21.17 -9.54
CA GLY A 127 15.56 -22.50 -10.03
C GLY A 127 16.67 -22.48 -11.08
N GLU A 128 16.74 -21.48 -11.97
CA GLU A 128 17.87 -21.36 -12.89
C GLU A 128 19.19 -21.02 -12.18
N ASN A 129 19.19 -20.11 -11.19
CA ASN A 129 20.42 -19.84 -10.42
C ASN A 129 20.89 -21.07 -9.64
N ILE A 130 19.97 -21.79 -8.98
CA ILE A 130 20.28 -23.07 -8.33
C ILE A 130 20.84 -24.06 -9.37
N ALA A 131 20.39 -24.01 -10.62
CA ALA A 131 20.90 -24.86 -11.71
C ALA A 131 22.38 -24.60 -11.97
N PHE A 132 22.80 -23.33 -11.96
CA PHE A 132 24.20 -22.96 -12.12
C PHE A 132 25.06 -23.28 -10.89
N GLU A 133 24.50 -23.23 -9.67
CA GLU A 133 25.20 -23.73 -8.46
C GLU A 133 25.48 -25.24 -8.58
N VAL A 134 24.52 -26.02 -9.08
CA VAL A 134 24.69 -27.46 -9.36
C VAL A 134 25.72 -27.68 -10.47
N VAL A 135 25.66 -26.92 -11.55
CA VAL A 135 26.62 -26.99 -12.66
C VAL A 135 28.04 -26.71 -12.16
N GLU A 136 28.23 -25.68 -11.32
CA GLU A 136 29.54 -25.35 -10.75
C GLU A 136 30.12 -26.52 -9.95
N VAL A 137 29.32 -27.11 -9.05
CA VAL A 137 29.74 -28.27 -8.24
C VAL A 137 30.05 -29.49 -9.11
N CYS A 138 29.20 -29.82 -10.08
CA CYS A 138 29.38 -31.00 -10.93
C CYS A 138 30.55 -30.85 -11.91
N THR A 139 30.73 -29.67 -12.51
CA THR A 139 31.81 -29.42 -13.47
C THR A 139 33.17 -29.31 -12.81
N ALA A 140 33.24 -28.91 -11.53
CA ALA A 140 34.48 -28.91 -10.74
C ALA A 140 35.14 -30.31 -10.64
N VAL A 141 34.36 -31.39 -10.79
CA VAL A 141 34.87 -32.78 -10.79
C VAL A 141 34.83 -33.46 -12.15
N ASN A 142 34.04 -32.94 -13.09
CA ASN A 142 33.93 -33.47 -14.45
C ASN A 142 33.59 -32.36 -15.46
N HIS A 143 34.62 -31.77 -16.07
CA HIS A 143 34.48 -30.68 -17.06
C HIS A 143 33.91 -31.13 -18.42
N HIS A 144 33.76 -32.45 -18.66
CA HIS A 144 33.27 -33.00 -19.92
C HIS A 144 31.77 -33.31 -19.92
N LEU A 145 31.05 -32.93 -18.85
CA LEU A 145 29.60 -33.13 -18.77
C LEU A 145 28.86 -32.37 -19.88
N ASN A 146 27.97 -33.08 -20.59
CA ASN A 146 27.00 -32.44 -21.47
C ASN A 146 25.82 -31.94 -20.65
N ILE A 147 25.76 -30.63 -20.45
CA ILE A 147 24.76 -29.99 -19.58
C ILE A 147 23.50 -29.67 -20.39
N LYS A 148 22.35 -30.02 -19.83
CA LYS A 148 21.02 -29.85 -20.38
C LYS A 148 20.06 -29.32 -19.33
N ARG A 149 19.04 -28.58 -19.79
CA ARG A 149 17.96 -28.03 -18.97
C ARG A 149 16.63 -28.60 -19.45
N ALA A 150 15.85 -29.15 -18.52
CA ALA A 150 14.46 -29.54 -18.75
C ALA A 150 13.55 -28.34 -18.41
N HIS A 151 12.65 -27.99 -19.34
CA HIS A 151 11.63 -26.95 -19.14
C HIS A 151 10.27 -27.60 -18.94
N PHE A 152 9.61 -27.32 -17.82
CA PHE A 152 8.29 -27.84 -17.46
C PHE A 152 7.53 -26.79 -16.65
N SER A 153 6.20 -26.83 -16.71
CA SER A 153 5.31 -25.94 -15.95
C SER A 153 4.35 -26.70 -15.04
N ALA A 154 4.35 -28.04 -15.12
CA ALA A 154 3.58 -28.92 -14.25
C ALA A 154 4.28 -30.28 -14.06
N LEU A 155 4.13 -30.87 -12.88
CA LEU A 155 4.67 -32.20 -12.55
C LEU A 155 3.70 -33.32 -12.98
N ILE A 156 3.39 -33.38 -14.28
CA ILE A 156 2.45 -34.34 -14.87
C ILE A 156 3.11 -35.14 -16.02
N GLU A 157 2.55 -36.32 -16.36
CA GLU A 157 3.15 -37.26 -17.32
C GLU A 157 3.47 -36.61 -18.67
N ARG A 158 2.53 -35.86 -19.25
CA ARG A 158 2.71 -35.17 -20.53
C ARG A 158 3.89 -34.19 -20.49
N ASP A 159 3.90 -33.28 -19.53
CA ASP A 159 4.87 -32.18 -19.44
C ASP A 159 6.29 -32.71 -19.21
N ILE A 160 6.45 -33.68 -18.30
CA ILE A 160 7.75 -34.25 -17.96
C ILE A 160 8.32 -35.10 -19.10
N HIS A 161 7.48 -35.86 -19.81
CA HIS A 161 7.92 -36.56 -21.02
C HIS A 161 8.27 -35.60 -22.17
N GLU A 162 7.51 -34.53 -22.35
CA GLU A 162 7.84 -33.51 -23.36
C GLU A 162 9.16 -32.80 -23.03
N ALA A 163 9.36 -32.42 -21.75
CA ALA A 163 10.55 -31.74 -21.27
C ALA A 163 11.83 -32.57 -21.51
N VAL A 164 11.82 -33.87 -21.16
CA VAL A 164 13.00 -34.73 -21.35
C VAL A 164 13.30 -35.00 -22.83
N GLN A 165 12.29 -34.96 -23.70
CA GLN A 165 12.50 -35.11 -25.15
C GLN A 165 12.89 -33.79 -25.82
N ASN A 166 12.68 -32.64 -25.17
CA ASN A 166 12.96 -31.30 -25.69
C ASN A 166 13.97 -30.52 -24.86
N LEU A 167 15.00 -31.21 -24.35
CA LEU A 167 16.07 -30.61 -23.57
C LEU A 167 16.76 -29.44 -24.31
N VAL A 168 16.92 -28.34 -23.59
CA VAL A 168 17.61 -27.13 -24.04
C VAL A 168 18.94 -26.94 -23.31
N GLN A 169 19.69 -25.88 -23.62
CA GLN A 169 20.83 -25.47 -22.79
C GLN A 169 20.33 -24.62 -21.63
N PRO A 170 20.92 -24.73 -20.42
CA PRO A 170 20.61 -23.82 -19.33
C PRO A 170 20.92 -22.38 -19.76
N ASN A 171 20.05 -21.46 -19.36
CA ASN A 171 20.13 -20.06 -19.74
C ASN A 171 20.93 -19.30 -18.69
N LYS A 172 22.24 -19.14 -18.94
CA LYS A 172 23.14 -18.42 -18.03
C LYS A 172 22.66 -17.02 -17.71
N TRP A 173 22.03 -16.33 -18.65
CA TRP A 173 21.54 -14.99 -18.41
C TRP A 173 20.31 -14.93 -17.50
N PHE A 174 19.52 -16.00 -17.41
CA PHE A 174 18.38 -16.08 -16.49
C PHE A 174 18.85 -16.33 -15.05
N ALA A 175 19.90 -17.14 -14.88
CA ALA A 175 20.62 -17.27 -13.61
C ALA A 175 21.32 -15.96 -13.21
N ASP A 176 22.08 -15.36 -14.13
CA ASP A 176 22.71 -14.04 -13.96
C ASP A 176 21.65 -12.95 -13.68
N ALA A 177 20.38 -13.19 -14.04
CA ALA A 177 19.24 -12.35 -13.70
C ALA A 177 18.66 -12.63 -12.30
N VAL A 178 18.66 -13.82 -11.68
CA VAL A 178 18.44 -13.85 -10.19
C VAL A 178 19.46 -12.96 -9.50
N ASP A 179 20.64 -12.97 -10.08
CA ASP A 179 21.72 -12.11 -9.71
C ASP A 179 21.52 -10.66 -10.23
N ALA A 180 20.64 -10.31 -11.19
CA ALA A 180 20.44 -8.93 -11.73
C ALA A 180 19.10 -8.64 -12.51
N ARG A 181 17.93 -9.16 -12.08
CA ARG A 181 16.61 -9.59 -12.69
C ARG A 181 15.89 -9.09 -13.97
N GLN A 182 15.49 -10.05 -14.89
CA GLN A 182 14.71 -10.10 -16.23
C GLN A 182 15.31 -10.17 -17.74
N VAL A 183 15.98 -11.23 -18.26
CA VAL A 183 16.18 -11.47 -19.75
C VAL A 183 15.01 -12.27 -20.31
N ILE A 184 14.45 -11.88 -21.47
CA ILE A 184 14.42 -12.63 -22.77
C ILE A 184 14.02 -11.70 -23.93
N ALA A 185 14.99 -11.37 -24.80
CA ALA A 185 14.97 -11.69 -26.24
C ALA A 185 16.11 -10.96 -26.98
N LEU A 186 17.15 -11.67 -27.44
CA LEU A 186 17.71 -11.47 -28.78
C LEU A 186 18.71 -12.57 -29.14
N ARG A 187 18.22 -13.47 -29.97
CA ARG A 187 19.02 -14.35 -30.81
C ARG A 187 19.48 -13.49 -32.00
N ALA A 188 20.76 -13.10 -32.05
CA ALA A 188 21.59 -13.04 -33.27
C ALA A 188 22.80 -12.11 -33.13
N LYS A 189 23.96 -12.62 -33.58
CA LYS A 189 25.22 -11.92 -33.92
C LYS A 189 26.12 -11.53 -32.74
N LEU A 190 27.09 -12.39 -32.42
CA LEU A 190 28.53 -12.04 -32.41
C LEU A 190 29.36 -13.34 -32.34
N PRO A 191 30.49 -13.44 -33.08
CA PRO A 191 31.30 -14.65 -33.15
C PRO A 191 32.23 -14.79 -31.94
N PHE A 192 32.53 -16.05 -31.62
CA PHE A 192 33.47 -16.51 -30.60
C PHE A 192 34.79 -15.73 -30.58
N CYS A 193 35.25 -15.38 -29.37
CA CYS A 193 36.68 -15.21 -29.09
C CYS A 193 37.07 -15.95 -27.79
N CYS A 194 38.06 -16.82 -27.91
CA CYS A 194 38.47 -17.85 -26.95
C CYS A 194 39.28 -17.34 -25.74
N ASN A 195 39.30 -16.02 -25.47
CA ASN A 195 40.05 -15.43 -24.34
C ASN A 195 39.19 -14.61 -23.35
N CYS A 196 37.86 -14.72 -23.41
CA CYS A 196 36.93 -14.11 -22.43
C CYS A 196 36.42 -15.07 -21.33
N LEU A 197 36.93 -16.31 -21.27
CA LEU A 197 36.40 -17.34 -20.37
C LEU A 197 36.71 -17.07 -18.88
N LEU A 198 37.71 -16.23 -18.57
CA LEU A 198 38.07 -15.83 -17.20
C LEU A 198 37.32 -14.58 -16.70
N LEU A 199 36.71 -13.79 -17.58
CA LEU A 199 35.84 -12.66 -17.19
C LEU A 199 34.35 -13.04 -17.06
N LEU A 200 33.99 -14.26 -17.47
CA LEU A 200 32.62 -14.78 -17.42
C LEU A 200 32.26 -15.48 -16.10
N LEU A 201 33.21 -15.64 -15.17
CA LEU A 201 32.98 -16.28 -13.87
C LEU A 201 32.52 -15.31 -12.77
N GLN A 202 32.57 -13.99 -13.02
CA GLN A 202 32.31 -12.95 -12.01
C GLN A 202 30.95 -12.26 -12.25
N LEU A 203 29.94 -13.06 -12.62
CA LEU A 203 28.63 -12.60 -13.11
C LEU A 203 27.40 -13.28 -12.46
N LEU A 204 27.58 -13.93 -11.30
CA LEU A 204 26.52 -14.72 -10.62
C LEU A 204 26.11 -14.27 -9.19
N LEU A 205 25.95 -12.99 -8.84
CA LEU A 205 25.76 -12.58 -7.42
C LEU A 205 24.81 -11.41 -7.00
N TYR A 206 24.17 -10.61 -7.86
CA TYR A 206 24.00 -9.16 -7.58
C TYR A 206 22.75 -8.67 -6.85
N LEU A 207 21.55 -9.26 -6.94
CA LEU A 207 20.43 -8.83 -6.06
C LEU A 207 20.67 -9.30 -4.65
N GLN A 208 21.08 -10.56 -4.50
CA GLN A 208 21.51 -11.10 -3.22
C GLN A 208 22.71 -10.32 -2.67
N GLU A 209 23.66 -9.88 -3.50
CA GLU A 209 24.79 -9.03 -3.08
C GLU A 209 24.35 -7.60 -2.75
N ILE A 210 23.45 -6.97 -3.52
CA ILE A 210 22.88 -5.65 -3.21
C ILE A 210 22.15 -5.72 -1.88
N ASP A 211 21.25 -6.68 -1.72
CA ASP A 211 20.48 -6.90 -0.49
C ASP A 211 21.40 -7.26 0.68
N LEU A 212 22.43 -8.08 0.48
CA LEU A 212 23.44 -8.43 1.49
C LEU A 212 24.26 -7.21 1.91
N ARG A 213 24.81 -6.46 0.95
CA ARG A 213 25.67 -5.29 1.22
C ARG A 213 24.89 -4.18 1.90
N ILE A 214 23.74 -3.80 1.34
CA ILE A 214 22.89 -2.75 1.90
C ILE A 214 22.32 -3.21 3.23
N GLY A 215 21.73 -4.40 3.26
CA GLY A 215 21.10 -4.96 4.45
C GLY A 215 22.09 -5.10 5.60
N ALA A 216 23.27 -5.70 5.38
CA ALA A 216 24.28 -5.84 6.42
C ALA A 216 24.83 -4.49 6.90
N SER A 217 25.06 -3.53 5.99
CA SER A 217 25.59 -2.21 6.36
C SER A 217 24.62 -1.46 7.27
N PHE A 218 23.37 -1.29 6.84
CA PHE A 218 22.35 -0.58 7.62
C PHE A 218 21.95 -1.34 8.88
N THR A 219 21.75 -2.67 8.80
CA THR A 219 21.41 -3.50 9.96
C THR A 219 22.47 -3.38 11.06
N ARG A 220 23.76 -3.52 10.72
CA ARG A 220 24.84 -3.38 11.71
C ARG A 220 24.88 -1.97 12.26
N PHE A 221 24.79 -0.94 11.42
CA PHE A 221 24.78 0.45 11.86
C PHE A 221 23.65 0.73 12.87
N GLN A 222 22.39 0.45 12.52
CA GLN A 222 21.26 0.78 13.39
C GLN A 222 21.19 -0.12 14.63
N THR A 223 21.53 -1.41 14.50
CA THR A 223 21.55 -2.31 15.67
C THR A 223 22.63 -1.90 16.66
N LEU A 224 23.87 -1.64 16.20
CA LEU A 224 24.96 -1.21 17.09
C LEU A 224 24.72 0.19 17.68
N LEU A 225 23.96 1.04 17.00
CA LEU A 225 23.61 2.37 17.48
C LEU A 225 22.51 2.33 18.55
N LEU A 226 21.47 1.50 18.36
CA LEU A 226 20.21 1.62 19.10
C LEU A 226 20.01 0.53 20.16
N LYS A 227 20.53 -0.68 19.94
CA LYS A 227 20.23 -1.86 20.77
C LYS A 227 20.59 -1.65 22.24
N ASP A 228 21.78 -1.13 22.52
CA ASP A 228 22.25 -0.92 23.89
C ASP A 228 21.90 0.48 24.42
N ALA A 229 21.32 1.34 23.57
CA ALA A 229 20.92 2.69 23.93
C ALA A 229 19.50 2.75 24.51
N PHE A 230 18.64 1.78 24.19
CA PHE A 230 17.21 1.77 24.56
C PHE A 230 16.73 0.43 25.09
N ASN A 231 15.82 0.48 26.07
CA ASN A 231 15.09 -0.68 26.57
C ASN A 231 13.99 -1.02 25.57
N ILE A 232 14.34 -1.77 24.53
CA ILE A 232 13.39 -2.22 23.51
C ILE A 232 12.75 -3.51 24.04
N ASP A 233 11.53 -3.40 24.55
CA ASP A 233 10.71 -4.54 24.97
C ASP A 233 10.38 -5.42 23.74
N SER A 234 11.27 -6.35 23.41
CA SER A 234 10.96 -7.40 22.44
C SER A 234 10.38 -8.60 23.18
N VAL A 235 9.21 -9.05 22.76
CA VAL A 235 8.51 -10.27 23.24
C VAL A 235 9.33 -11.56 22.97
N THR A 236 10.52 -11.45 22.38
CA THR A 236 11.40 -12.56 22.06
C THR A 236 12.46 -12.79 23.14
N ASP A 237 12.20 -13.77 23.99
CA ASP A 237 13.12 -14.65 24.72
C ASP A 237 14.63 -14.31 24.56
N ASP A 238 15.19 -13.56 25.51
CA ASP A 238 16.62 -13.40 25.92
C ASP A 238 17.76 -13.51 24.86
N ARG A 239 17.49 -13.28 23.56
CA ARG A 239 18.48 -13.44 22.49
C ARG A 239 18.54 -12.21 21.59
N ASN A 240 19.64 -11.48 21.70
CA ASN A 240 20.20 -10.55 20.69
C ASN A 240 19.17 -9.92 19.74
N ILE A 241 18.49 -8.86 20.18
CA ILE A 241 17.65 -8.03 19.31
C ILE A 241 18.50 -7.54 18.12
N VAL A 242 18.10 -7.93 16.91
CA VAL A 242 18.70 -7.49 15.65
C VAL A 242 17.70 -6.57 14.96
N LEU A 243 18.06 -5.29 14.86
CA LEU A 243 17.30 -4.28 14.12
C LEU A 243 17.71 -4.39 12.65
N SER A 244 17.00 -5.20 11.88
CA SER A 244 17.27 -5.42 10.45
C SER A 244 16.83 -4.26 9.56
N TYR A 245 17.63 -3.95 8.55
CA TYR A 245 17.24 -3.13 7.42
C TYR A 245 17.27 -3.96 6.15
N GLY A 246 16.29 -3.78 5.27
CA GLY A 246 16.28 -4.37 3.94
C GLY A 246 15.74 -3.37 2.91
N PRO A 247 16.36 -3.24 1.72
CA PRO A 247 16.00 -2.21 0.74
C PRO A 247 14.58 -2.33 0.17
N CYS A 248 13.96 -3.52 0.20
CA CYS A 248 12.52 -3.69 -0.10
C CYS A 248 11.66 -3.81 1.15
N GLN A 249 12.22 -4.34 2.25
CA GLN A 249 11.53 -4.46 3.53
C GLN A 249 11.14 -3.09 4.08
N PHE A 250 12.06 -2.13 4.05
CA PHE A 250 11.87 -0.80 4.59
C PHE A 250 10.77 0.01 3.88
N PRO A 251 10.69 0.07 2.54
CA PRO A 251 9.56 0.71 1.88
C PRO A 251 8.22 -0.02 2.05
N THR A 252 8.25 -1.35 2.22
CA THR A 252 7.04 -2.11 2.56
C THR A 252 6.49 -1.71 3.93
N LEU A 253 7.38 -1.50 4.92
CA LEU A 253 7.00 -0.91 6.23
C LEU A 253 6.48 0.52 6.07
N GLY A 254 7.10 1.27 5.16
CA GLY A 254 6.70 2.63 4.80
C GLY A 254 5.22 2.75 4.44
N PHE A 255 4.66 1.86 3.62
CA PHE A 255 3.22 1.88 3.31
C PHE A 255 2.34 1.70 4.54
N VAL A 256 2.73 0.82 5.47
CA VAL A 256 1.99 0.55 6.70
C VAL A 256 2.02 1.77 7.62
N VAL A 257 3.20 2.37 7.81
CA VAL A 257 3.38 3.57 8.64
C VAL A 257 2.68 4.77 8.03
N GLU A 258 2.77 4.97 6.72
CA GLU A 258 2.08 6.05 6.00
C GLU A 258 0.56 5.97 6.18
N ARG A 259 -0.05 4.81 5.94
CA ARG A 259 -1.49 4.65 6.18
C ARG A 259 -1.84 4.91 7.65
N TYR A 260 -0.99 4.48 8.58
CA TYR A 260 -1.21 4.72 10.00
C TYR A 260 -1.18 6.22 10.31
N TRP A 261 -0.21 6.97 9.81
CA TRP A 261 -0.13 8.42 9.96
C TRP A 261 -1.28 9.17 9.28
N GLU A 262 -1.71 8.74 8.08
CA GLU A 262 -2.91 9.27 7.41
C GLU A 262 -4.15 9.16 8.31
N ILE A 263 -4.30 8.03 9.02
CA ILE A 263 -5.42 7.82 9.95
C ILE A 263 -5.29 8.70 11.19
N GLN A 264 -4.08 8.83 11.76
CA GLN A 264 -3.86 9.65 12.96
C GLN A 264 -4.00 11.15 12.69
N ALA A 265 -3.61 11.60 11.50
CA ALA A 265 -3.68 13.01 11.09
C ALA A 265 -5.06 13.43 10.58
N HIS A 266 -6.00 12.49 10.45
CA HIS A 266 -7.35 12.79 9.95
C HIS A 266 -8.14 13.57 11.00
N GLU A 267 -8.49 14.81 10.65
CA GLU A 267 -9.45 15.62 11.39
C GLU A 267 -10.85 15.42 10.79
N PRO A 268 -11.82 14.87 11.55
CA PRO A 268 -13.17 14.68 11.05
C PRO A 268 -13.85 16.01 10.70
N GLU A 269 -14.39 16.11 9.49
CA GLU A 269 -15.13 17.28 9.01
C GLU A 269 -16.61 16.91 8.86
N GLU A 270 -17.49 17.74 9.42
CA GLU A 270 -18.94 17.61 9.24
C GLU A 270 -19.33 17.99 7.81
N PHE A 271 -20.29 17.24 7.27
CA PHE A 271 -20.88 17.55 5.98
C PHE A 271 -22.38 17.27 6.00
N TRP A 272 -23.11 17.86 5.07
CA TRP A 272 -24.54 17.70 4.91
C TRP A 272 -24.88 17.30 3.48
N THR A 273 -25.85 16.41 3.34
CA THR A 273 -26.37 15.96 2.05
C THR A 273 -27.89 15.90 2.08
N ILE A 274 -28.51 16.19 0.95
CA ILE A 274 -29.97 16.10 0.81
C ILE A 274 -30.31 14.70 0.33
N ASN A 275 -31.07 13.94 1.10
CA ASN A 275 -31.53 12.62 0.73
C ASN A 275 -33.01 12.66 0.38
N CYS A 276 -33.34 12.12 -0.79
CA CYS A 276 -34.71 12.05 -1.30
C CYS A 276 -35.10 10.58 -1.46
N SER A 277 -36.26 10.18 -0.94
CA SER A 277 -36.82 8.86 -1.21
C SER A 277 -38.25 8.94 -1.73
N HIS A 278 -38.61 7.98 -2.59
CA HIS A 278 -39.93 7.86 -3.16
C HIS A 278 -40.39 6.40 -3.05
N ASN A 279 -41.51 6.20 -2.37
CA ASN A 279 -42.18 4.92 -2.24
C ASN A 279 -43.34 4.84 -3.23
N SER A 280 -43.34 3.78 -4.03
CA SER A 280 -44.35 3.49 -5.05
C SER A 280 -44.83 2.04 -4.89
N ASP A 281 -45.89 1.66 -5.60
CA ASP A 281 -46.38 0.27 -5.60
C ASP A 281 -45.32 -0.74 -6.06
N ASP A 282 -44.38 -0.30 -6.90
CA ASP A 282 -43.26 -1.10 -7.43
C ASP A 282 -42.05 -1.16 -6.46
N GLY A 283 -42.08 -0.41 -5.36
CA GLY A 283 -41.03 -0.37 -4.33
C GLY A 283 -40.48 1.03 -4.03
N ILE A 284 -39.35 1.06 -3.32
CA ILE A 284 -38.72 2.29 -2.81
C ILE A 284 -37.49 2.66 -3.65
N SER A 285 -37.40 3.92 -4.05
CA SER A 285 -36.19 4.51 -4.64
C SER A 285 -35.57 5.52 -3.68
N THR A 286 -34.26 5.44 -3.48
CA THR A 286 -33.49 6.50 -2.83
C THR A 286 -32.65 7.22 -3.88
N PHE A 287 -32.80 8.53 -3.97
CA PHE A 287 -32.09 9.40 -4.90
C PHE A 287 -30.98 10.15 -4.16
N SER A 288 -29.77 10.03 -4.69
CA SER A 288 -28.59 10.73 -4.18
C SER A 288 -28.47 12.10 -4.83
N TRP A 289 -28.20 13.13 -4.03
CA TRP A 289 -28.01 14.49 -4.52
C TRP A 289 -26.76 14.60 -5.40
N THR A 290 -26.90 15.20 -6.58
CA THR A 290 -25.82 15.26 -7.59
C THR A 290 -24.65 16.13 -7.14
N ARG A 291 -24.87 17.10 -6.23
CA ARG A 291 -23.78 17.86 -5.62
C ARG A 291 -22.94 17.05 -4.63
N GLY A 292 -23.41 15.88 -4.21
CA GLY A 292 -22.79 15.05 -3.18
C GLY A 292 -23.03 15.64 -1.79
N ASN A 293 -21.96 16.13 -1.17
CA ASN A 293 -21.97 16.62 0.20
C ASN A 293 -21.48 18.08 0.23
N LEU A 294 -22.08 18.91 1.08
CA LEU A 294 -21.60 20.26 1.38
C LEU A 294 -21.01 20.33 2.79
N PHE A 295 -19.93 21.07 2.95
CA PHE A 295 -19.24 21.28 4.25
C PHE A 295 -19.64 22.61 4.91
N ASP A 296 -20.64 23.29 4.37
CA ASP A 296 -21.23 24.50 4.95
C ASP A 296 -22.71 24.26 5.22
N TYR A 297 -23.09 24.28 6.50
CA TYR A 297 -24.45 24.05 6.94
C TYR A 297 -25.43 25.06 6.33
N THR A 298 -25.05 26.34 6.30
CA THR A 298 -25.93 27.42 5.79
C THR A 298 -26.27 27.20 4.32
N CYS A 299 -25.28 26.87 3.49
CA CYS A 299 -25.49 26.57 2.08
C CYS A 299 -26.37 25.33 1.90
N ALA A 300 -26.11 24.27 2.67
CA ALA A 300 -26.89 23.04 2.60
C ALA A 300 -28.35 23.26 3.00
N VAL A 301 -28.60 24.06 4.04
CA VAL A 301 -29.94 24.46 4.46
C VAL A 301 -30.65 25.28 3.38
N VAL A 302 -29.97 26.24 2.73
CA VAL A 302 -30.59 27.04 1.66
C VAL A 302 -31.09 26.14 0.52
N PHE A 303 -30.26 25.21 0.03
CA PHE A 303 -30.68 24.27 -1.01
C PHE A 303 -31.80 23.34 -0.53
N TYR A 304 -31.71 22.89 0.72
CA TYR A 304 -32.73 22.04 1.32
C TYR A 304 -34.09 22.76 1.44
N GLU A 305 -34.11 23.99 1.94
CA GLU A 305 -35.33 24.80 2.06
C GLU A 305 -35.96 25.08 0.70
N MET A 306 -35.15 25.34 -0.34
CA MET A 306 -35.65 25.45 -1.71
C MET A 306 -36.38 24.17 -2.13
N CYS A 307 -35.78 23.00 -1.89
CA CYS A 307 -36.39 21.70 -2.22
C CYS A 307 -37.63 21.39 -1.37
N VAL A 308 -37.70 21.82 -0.11
CA VAL A 308 -38.89 21.65 0.74
C VAL A 308 -40.03 22.56 0.29
N GLN A 309 -39.74 23.79 -0.14
CA GLN A 309 -40.73 24.74 -0.62
C GLN A 309 -41.32 24.32 -1.98
N GLU A 310 -40.49 23.82 -2.89
CA GLU A 310 -40.89 23.32 -4.22
C GLU A 310 -40.63 21.81 -4.35
N SER A 311 -41.29 21.03 -3.49
CA SER A 311 -41.02 19.60 -3.31
C SER A 311 -41.50 18.68 -4.45
N THR A 312 -41.92 19.21 -5.59
CA THR A 312 -42.37 18.37 -6.71
C THR A 312 -41.16 17.93 -7.51
N ALA A 313 -40.84 16.63 -7.48
CA ALA A 313 -39.80 16.04 -8.30
C ALA A 313 -40.29 15.85 -9.74
N THR A 314 -39.52 16.33 -10.71
CA THR A 314 -39.75 16.07 -12.14
C THR A 314 -38.67 15.14 -12.67
N VAL A 315 -39.05 14.02 -13.28
CA VAL A 315 -38.11 13.11 -13.94
C VAL A 315 -37.58 13.78 -15.20
N VAL A 316 -36.32 14.20 -15.16
CA VAL A 316 -35.68 14.90 -16.29
C VAL A 316 -35.05 13.92 -17.28
N ASN A 317 -34.58 12.77 -16.81
CA ASN A 317 -33.87 11.81 -17.64
C ASN A 317 -34.05 10.39 -17.13
N VAL A 318 -34.25 9.45 -18.07
CA VAL A 318 -34.27 8.00 -17.81
C VAL A 318 -33.36 7.34 -18.82
N ARG A 319 -32.19 6.90 -18.36
CA ARG A 319 -31.18 6.27 -19.21
C ARG A 319 -31.09 4.78 -18.87
N ARG A 320 -31.31 3.93 -19.87
CA ARG A 320 -31.05 2.49 -19.78
C ARG A 320 -29.79 2.15 -20.56
N GLN A 321 -28.86 1.47 -19.91
CA GLN A 321 -27.62 1.03 -20.52
C GLN A 321 -27.35 -0.43 -20.17
N GLU A 322 -27.07 -1.24 -21.18
CA GLU A 322 -26.51 -2.57 -20.96
C GLU A 322 -25.06 -2.43 -20.50
N THR A 323 -24.71 -3.20 -19.48
CA THR A 323 -23.40 -3.23 -18.86
C THR A 323 -22.92 -4.66 -18.80
N LEU A 324 -21.61 -4.84 -18.90
CA LEU A 324 -20.98 -6.15 -18.80
C LEU A 324 -20.10 -6.16 -17.55
N LYS A 325 -20.15 -7.26 -16.80
CA LYS A 325 -19.11 -7.58 -15.83
C LYS A 325 -18.24 -8.67 -16.42
N TYR A 326 -17.02 -8.31 -16.78
CA TYR A 326 -16.07 -9.26 -17.32
C TYR A 326 -15.56 -10.22 -16.24
N PRO A 327 -15.32 -11.50 -16.58
CA PRO A 327 -14.61 -12.40 -15.69
C PRO A 327 -13.18 -11.90 -15.48
N PRO A 328 -12.50 -12.37 -14.42
CA PRO A 328 -11.12 -12.00 -14.17
C PRO A 328 -10.19 -12.45 -15.32
N HIS A 329 -9.05 -11.78 -15.43
CA HIS A 329 -7.94 -12.24 -16.27
C HIS A 329 -7.38 -13.56 -15.72
N PRO A 330 -6.72 -14.39 -16.57
CA PRO A 330 -5.99 -15.57 -16.11
C PRO A 330 -5.12 -15.30 -14.87
N LEU A 331 -5.11 -16.26 -13.95
CA LEU A 331 -4.59 -16.08 -12.60
C LEU A 331 -3.06 -16.01 -12.60
N ASN A 332 -2.51 -14.92 -12.08
CA ASN A 332 -1.08 -14.80 -11.76
C ASN A 332 -0.86 -14.91 -10.23
N THR A 333 0.40 -14.88 -9.78
CA THR A 333 0.73 -15.04 -8.36
C THR A 333 0.11 -13.97 -7.47
N ILE A 334 0.18 -12.71 -7.91
CA ILE A 334 -0.30 -11.57 -7.13
C ILE A 334 -1.82 -11.63 -6.95
N GLU A 335 -2.56 -11.96 -8.02
CA GLU A 335 -4.01 -12.12 -7.94
C GLU A 335 -4.41 -13.35 -7.10
N LEU A 336 -3.63 -14.44 -7.13
CA LEU A 336 -3.83 -15.58 -6.24
C LEU A 336 -3.70 -15.16 -4.76
N GLU A 337 -2.60 -14.49 -4.40
CA GLU A 337 -2.34 -14.01 -3.04
C GLU A 337 -3.40 -13.00 -2.56
N LYS A 338 -3.73 -11.99 -3.38
CA LYS A 338 -4.78 -10.99 -3.07
C LYS A 338 -6.13 -11.65 -2.84
N ARG A 339 -6.52 -12.62 -3.68
CA ARG A 339 -7.82 -13.32 -3.58
C ARG A 339 -7.86 -14.29 -2.40
N ALA A 340 -6.80 -15.05 -2.16
CA ALA A 340 -6.72 -15.94 -1.00
C ALA A 340 -6.79 -15.15 0.32
N SER A 341 -6.13 -13.99 0.39
CA SER A 341 -6.22 -13.09 1.54
C SER A 341 -7.64 -12.54 1.72
N ARG A 342 -8.29 -12.05 0.66
CA ARG A 342 -9.65 -11.50 0.72
C ARG A 342 -10.72 -12.54 1.06
N TYR A 343 -10.68 -13.72 0.44
CA TYR A 343 -11.75 -14.71 0.54
C TYR A 343 -11.56 -15.70 1.69
N PHE A 344 -10.31 -16.03 2.02
CA PHE A 344 -9.99 -17.09 2.97
C PHE A 344 -9.19 -16.60 4.18
N ARG A 345 -8.80 -15.31 4.22
CA ARG A 345 -7.93 -14.72 5.26
C ARG A 345 -6.59 -15.44 5.38
N MET A 346 -6.13 -16.08 4.31
CA MET A 346 -4.83 -16.73 4.25
C MET A 346 -3.75 -15.67 4.05
N SER A 347 -2.63 -15.79 4.78
CA SER A 347 -1.46 -14.93 4.49
C SER A 347 -0.89 -15.20 3.12
N SER A 348 -0.20 -14.24 2.53
CA SER A 348 0.46 -14.43 1.22
C SER A 348 1.51 -15.55 1.31
N GLU A 349 2.29 -15.60 2.39
CA GLU A 349 3.24 -16.70 2.66
C GLU A 349 2.55 -18.08 2.71
N HIS A 350 1.48 -18.20 3.50
CA HIS A 350 0.76 -19.47 3.64
C HIS A 350 0.08 -19.88 2.34
N THR A 351 -0.43 -18.89 1.58
CA THR A 351 -0.99 -19.10 0.24
C THR A 351 0.04 -19.71 -0.70
N MET A 352 1.25 -19.14 -0.75
CA MET A 352 2.32 -19.65 -1.61
C MET A 352 2.81 -21.02 -1.18
N LYS A 353 2.87 -21.30 0.12
CA LYS A 353 3.18 -22.64 0.63
C LYS A 353 2.17 -23.68 0.17
N VAL A 354 0.87 -23.40 0.31
CA VAL A 354 -0.19 -24.33 -0.12
C VAL A 354 -0.22 -24.48 -1.65
N ALA A 355 0.01 -23.40 -2.39
CA ALA A 355 0.09 -23.45 -3.85
C ALA A 355 1.27 -24.32 -4.33
N GLU A 356 2.43 -24.17 -3.68
CA GLU A 356 3.62 -24.96 -3.94
C GLU A 356 3.37 -26.46 -3.65
N ASP A 357 2.70 -26.78 -2.54
CA ASP A 357 2.32 -28.16 -2.20
C ASP A 357 1.38 -28.77 -3.27
N LEU A 358 0.41 -28.00 -3.76
CA LEU A 358 -0.51 -28.41 -4.84
C LEU A 358 0.22 -28.60 -6.18
N TYR A 359 1.18 -27.73 -6.51
CA TYR A 359 2.02 -27.83 -7.70
C TYR A 359 2.92 -29.06 -7.65
N GLN A 360 3.59 -29.30 -6.53
CA GLN A 360 4.48 -30.46 -6.33
C GLN A 360 3.73 -31.79 -6.45
N ALA A 361 2.45 -31.79 -6.08
CA ALA A 361 1.54 -32.93 -6.25
C ALA A 361 0.88 -33.00 -7.64
N GLY A 362 1.12 -32.03 -8.52
CA GLY A 362 0.69 -32.00 -9.92
C GLY A 362 -0.75 -31.54 -10.16
N PHE A 363 -1.38 -30.88 -9.18
CA PHE A 363 -2.78 -30.44 -9.27
C PHE A 363 -2.97 -29.07 -9.92
N ILE A 364 -1.97 -28.20 -9.78
CA ILE A 364 -1.94 -26.89 -10.42
C ILE A 364 -0.62 -26.69 -11.16
N SER A 365 -0.61 -25.77 -12.13
CA SER A 365 0.63 -25.30 -12.75
C SER A 365 1.47 -24.51 -11.76
N TYR A 366 2.72 -24.27 -12.13
CA TYR A 366 3.68 -23.55 -11.31
C TYR A 366 3.13 -22.20 -10.78
N PRO A 367 3.13 -21.95 -9.45
CA PRO A 367 2.36 -20.85 -8.86
C PRO A 367 3.13 -19.53 -8.74
N ARG A 368 4.41 -19.47 -9.17
CA ARG A 368 5.22 -18.24 -9.21
C ARG A 368 5.35 -17.78 -10.66
N THR A 369 4.36 -17.01 -11.12
CA THR A 369 4.28 -16.49 -12.49
C THR A 369 3.64 -15.11 -12.50
N GLU A 370 4.20 -14.23 -13.34
CA GLU A 370 3.60 -12.92 -13.65
C GLU A 370 2.64 -13.02 -14.84
N THR A 371 2.61 -14.16 -15.54
CA THR A 371 1.83 -14.37 -16.76
C THR A 371 0.34 -14.40 -16.46
N ASP A 372 -0.40 -13.52 -17.12
CA ASP A 372 -1.86 -13.41 -17.04
C ASP A 372 -2.54 -13.65 -18.40
N CYS A 373 -1.88 -14.40 -19.29
CA CYS A 373 -2.40 -14.76 -20.60
C CYS A 373 -2.07 -16.22 -20.97
N PHE A 374 -3.03 -16.94 -21.55
CA PHE A 374 -2.78 -18.29 -22.08
C PHE A 374 -2.20 -18.22 -23.50
N SER A 375 -1.23 -19.09 -23.78
CA SER A 375 -0.71 -19.24 -25.14
C SER A 375 -1.77 -19.84 -26.07
N GLN A 376 -1.69 -19.56 -27.36
CA GLN A 376 -2.58 -20.17 -28.37
C GLN A 376 -2.43 -21.70 -28.48
N ARG A 377 -1.36 -22.27 -27.93
CA ARG A 377 -1.09 -23.72 -27.93
C ARG A 377 -1.72 -24.45 -26.75
N THR A 378 -2.20 -23.73 -25.75
CA THR A 378 -2.77 -24.34 -24.55
C THR A 378 -4.15 -24.93 -24.87
N ASP A 379 -4.34 -26.22 -24.65
CA ASP A 379 -5.64 -26.91 -24.83
C ASP A 379 -6.58 -26.59 -23.65
N LEU A 380 -7.20 -25.42 -23.70
CA LEU A 380 -8.17 -24.96 -22.69
C LEU A 380 -9.39 -25.88 -22.61
N HIS A 381 -9.85 -26.41 -23.76
CA HIS A 381 -10.99 -27.34 -23.78
C HIS A 381 -10.65 -28.65 -23.06
N GLY A 382 -9.43 -29.16 -23.23
CA GLY A 382 -8.90 -30.30 -22.50
C GLY A 382 -8.97 -30.10 -20.98
N ILE A 383 -8.50 -28.95 -20.50
CA ILE A 383 -8.50 -28.65 -19.05
C ILE A 383 -9.93 -28.57 -18.50
N VAL A 384 -10.87 -27.95 -19.22
CA VAL A 384 -12.29 -27.91 -18.78
C VAL A 384 -12.91 -29.31 -18.77
N ARG A 385 -12.58 -30.17 -19.76
CA ARG A 385 -13.10 -31.53 -19.87
C ARG A 385 -12.79 -32.36 -18.63
N GLU A 386 -11.58 -32.22 -18.09
CA GLU A 386 -11.18 -32.91 -16.85
C GLU A 386 -12.03 -32.51 -15.63
N GLN A 387 -12.67 -31.34 -15.64
CA GLN A 387 -13.45 -30.84 -14.50
C GLN A 387 -14.93 -31.27 -14.51
N GLN A 388 -15.39 -31.96 -15.56
CA GLN A 388 -16.81 -32.32 -15.76
C GLN A 388 -17.37 -33.27 -14.69
N GLU A 389 -16.51 -34.04 -14.03
CA GLU A 389 -16.90 -35.02 -13.00
C GLU A 389 -17.04 -34.41 -11.59
N HIS A 390 -16.66 -33.14 -11.40
CA HIS A 390 -16.76 -32.52 -10.08
C HIS A 390 -18.22 -32.31 -9.66
N GLN A 391 -18.57 -32.71 -8.44
CA GLN A 391 -19.96 -32.67 -7.95
C GLN A 391 -20.57 -31.26 -7.91
N ILE A 392 -19.75 -30.22 -7.74
CA ILE A 392 -20.24 -28.84 -7.54
C ILE A 392 -20.18 -27.99 -8.83
N TRP A 393 -19.14 -28.13 -9.65
CA TRP A 393 -18.95 -27.29 -10.85
C TRP A 393 -18.93 -28.10 -12.16
N GLY A 394 -19.00 -29.42 -12.09
CA GLY A 394 -18.95 -30.30 -13.26
C GLY A 394 -20.09 -30.02 -14.24
N ALA A 395 -21.31 -29.79 -13.74
CA ALA A 395 -22.45 -29.38 -14.58
C ALA A 395 -22.20 -28.06 -15.33
N TYR A 396 -21.51 -27.10 -14.70
CA TYR A 396 -21.12 -25.86 -15.37
C TYR A 396 -20.03 -26.11 -16.42
N ALA A 397 -19.03 -26.93 -16.12
CA ALA A 397 -17.98 -27.32 -17.07
C ALA A 397 -18.56 -28.06 -18.29
N GLN A 398 -19.57 -28.92 -18.10
CA GLN A 398 -20.30 -29.57 -19.20
C GLN A 398 -21.02 -28.55 -20.09
N ARG A 399 -21.78 -27.63 -19.48
CA ARG A 399 -22.43 -26.54 -20.23
C ARG A 399 -21.42 -25.67 -20.96
N LEU A 400 -20.28 -25.35 -20.36
CA LEU A 400 -19.26 -24.53 -20.98
C LEU A 400 -18.68 -25.16 -22.26
N LEU A 401 -18.60 -26.49 -22.32
CA LEU A 401 -18.13 -27.23 -23.49
C LEU A 401 -19.21 -27.50 -24.54
N ASP A 402 -20.49 -27.31 -24.19
CA ASP A 402 -21.61 -27.45 -25.10
C ASP A 402 -21.70 -26.22 -26.03
N PRO A 403 -21.49 -26.39 -27.35
CA PRO A 403 -21.55 -25.28 -28.31
C PRO A 403 -22.93 -24.59 -28.34
N GLU A 404 -24.01 -25.30 -28.03
CA GLU A 404 -25.37 -24.74 -28.03
C GLU A 404 -25.60 -23.75 -26.87
N SER A 405 -24.81 -23.87 -25.79
CA SER A 405 -24.93 -23.00 -24.63
C SER A 405 -24.46 -21.56 -24.88
N GLY A 406 -23.58 -21.34 -25.87
CA GLY A 406 -22.93 -20.05 -26.11
C GLY A 406 -22.06 -19.52 -24.95
N LEU A 407 -21.78 -20.33 -23.91
CA LEU A 407 -21.08 -19.88 -22.70
C LEU A 407 -19.55 -19.75 -22.84
N TRP A 408 -18.97 -20.40 -23.84
CA TRP A 408 -17.52 -20.39 -24.05
C TRP A 408 -17.05 -19.03 -24.57
N ARG A 409 -15.96 -18.53 -23.99
CA ARG A 409 -15.18 -17.40 -24.52
C ARG A 409 -13.70 -17.68 -24.32
N ASN A 410 -12.87 -17.36 -25.32
CA ASN A 410 -11.43 -17.34 -25.09
C ASN A 410 -11.06 -16.23 -24.09
N PRO A 411 -10.20 -16.51 -23.09
CA PRO A 411 -9.80 -15.53 -22.10
C PRO A 411 -8.95 -14.41 -22.72
N SER A 412 -9.18 -13.17 -22.29
CA SER A 412 -8.34 -12.03 -22.64
C SER A 412 -7.14 -11.95 -21.68
N GLY A 413 -5.95 -11.66 -22.21
CA GLY A 413 -4.75 -11.42 -21.39
C GLY A 413 -4.87 -10.12 -20.58
N GLY A 414 -4.21 -10.07 -19.42
CA GLY A 414 -4.10 -8.86 -18.59
C GLY A 414 -2.92 -7.95 -18.97
N GLY A 415 -2.02 -8.44 -19.85
CA GLY A 415 -0.93 -7.66 -20.44
C GLY A 415 0.47 -8.07 -19.96
N HIS A 416 0.56 -9.06 -19.06
CA HIS A 416 1.80 -9.54 -18.48
C HIS A 416 2.12 -10.96 -18.95
N ASP A 417 3.38 -11.20 -19.30
CA ASP A 417 3.87 -12.50 -19.77
C ASP A 417 5.36 -12.63 -19.42
N ASP A 418 5.68 -13.53 -18.50
CA ASP A 418 7.06 -13.81 -18.06
C ASP A 418 7.85 -14.66 -19.06
N LYS A 419 7.19 -15.13 -20.13
CA LYS A 419 7.73 -15.99 -21.20
C LYS A 419 8.29 -17.33 -20.71
N ALA A 420 8.03 -17.70 -19.46
CA ALA A 420 8.51 -18.93 -18.82
C ALA A 420 7.35 -19.88 -18.50
N HIS A 421 6.29 -19.34 -17.90
CA HIS A 421 5.18 -20.11 -17.34
C HIS A 421 3.83 -19.64 -17.88
N PRO A 422 2.86 -20.55 -18.06
CA PRO A 422 1.47 -20.17 -18.27
C PRO A 422 0.86 -19.63 -16.95
N PRO A 423 -0.30 -18.96 -17.01
CA PRO A 423 -1.06 -18.57 -15.83
C PRO A 423 -1.36 -19.77 -14.92
N ILE A 424 -1.59 -19.53 -13.64
CA ILE A 424 -1.94 -20.53 -12.63
C ILE A 424 -3.29 -21.17 -13.00
N HIS A 425 -3.28 -22.47 -13.29
CA HIS A 425 -4.46 -23.22 -13.75
C HIS A 425 -4.44 -24.66 -13.23
N PRO A 426 -5.59 -25.36 -13.17
CA PRO A 426 -5.61 -26.76 -12.77
C PRO A 426 -5.00 -27.64 -13.86
N THR A 427 -4.12 -28.56 -13.46
CA THR A 427 -3.40 -29.48 -14.37
C THR A 427 -3.83 -30.93 -14.23
N LYS A 428 -4.58 -31.23 -13.16
CA LYS A 428 -5.13 -32.55 -12.87
C LYS A 428 -6.41 -32.39 -12.06
N PHE A 429 -7.44 -33.15 -12.41
CA PHE A 429 -8.66 -33.25 -11.62
C PHE A 429 -8.44 -33.96 -10.28
N SER A 430 -9.04 -33.42 -9.22
CA SER A 430 -9.24 -34.10 -7.94
C SER A 430 -10.51 -33.60 -7.27
N ALA A 431 -11.25 -34.50 -6.62
CA ALA A 431 -12.32 -34.14 -5.70
C ALA A 431 -11.80 -33.84 -4.28
N GLY A 432 -10.47 -33.95 -4.08
CA GLY A 432 -9.79 -33.89 -2.79
C GLY A 432 -8.94 -35.14 -2.55
N GLU A 433 -7.70 -34.94 -2.08
CA GLU A 433 -6.80 -36.03 -1.75
C GLU A 433 -6.74 -36.31 -0.24
N ARG A 434 -6.38 -37.55 0.10
CA ARG A 434 -6.10 -37.91 1.50
C ARG A 434 -4.91 -37.10 2.02
N GLY A 435 -5.14 -36.26 3.03
CA GLY A 435 -4.12 -35.41 3.65
C GLY A 435 -4.21 -33.93 3.27
N TRP A 436 -5.13 -33.53 2.37
CA TRP A 436 -5.40 -32.13 2.13
C TRP A 436 -5.96 -31.44 3.39
N SER A 437 -5.37 -30.30 3.74
CA SER A 437 -5.98 -29.40 4.74
C SER A 437 -7.16 -28.65 4.12
N GLN A 438 -7.97 -27.99 4.95
CA GLN A 438 -9.07 -27.15 4.47
C GLN A 438 -8.57 -26.05 3.50
N ASP A 439 -7.37 -25.54 3.72
CA ASP A 439 -6.77 -24.51 2.86
C ASP A 439 -6.33 -25.07 1.50
N HIS A 440 -5.88 -26.33 1.44
CA HIS A 440 -5.62 -27.00 0.15
C HIS A 440 -6.91 -27.09 -0.68
N HIS A 441 -8.01 -27.49 -0.06
CA HIS A 441 -9.32 -27.55 -0.71
C HIS A 441 -9.77 -26.16 -1.21
N ARG A 442 -9.66 -25.13 -0.36
CA ARG A 442 -10.07 -23.75 -0.70
C ARG A 442 -9.23 -23.18 -1.83
N LEU A 443 -7.91 -23.36 -1.79
CA LEU A 443 -7.01 -22.81 -2.80
C LEU A 443 -7.16 -23.53 -4.15
N TYR A 444 -7.28 -24.86 -4.14
CA TYR A 444 -7.56 -25.62 -5.35
C TYR A 444 -8.93 -25.25 -5.95
N GLU A 445 -9.98 -25.13 -5.13
CA GLU A 445 -11.30 -24.67 -5.58
C GLU A 445 -11.21 -23.26 -6.21
N LEU A 446 -10.45 -22.35 -5.59
CA LEU A 446 -10.24 -21.00 -6.13
C LEU A 446 -9.60 -21.07 -7.52
N VAL A 447 -8.50 -21.81 -7.68
CA VAL A 447 -7.80 -21.96 -8.96
C VAL A 447 -8.71 -22.55 -10.04
N VAL A 448 -9.43 -23.63 -9.74
CA VAL A 448 -10.34 -24.28 -10.70
C VAL A 448 -11.49 -23.36 -11.11
N ARG A 449 -12.20 -22.78 -10.13
CA ARG A 449 -13.34 -21.90 -10.44
C ARG A 449 -12.90 -20.63 -11.16
N HIS A 450 -11.73 -20.10 -10.81
CA HIS A 450 -11.16 -18.94 -11.50
C HIS A 450 -10.87 -19.29 -12.96
N PHE A 451 -10.20 -20.41 -13.22
CA PHE A 451 -9.97 -20.89 -14.58
C PHE A 451 -11.28 -21.03 -15.39
N LEU A 452 -12.29 -21.72 -14.82
CA LEU A 452 -13.60 -21.89 -15.46
C LEU A 452 -14.32 -20.55 -15.73
N ALA A 453 -14.12 -19.55 -14.87
CA ALA A 453 -14.65 -18.21 -15.06
C ALA A 453 -13.95 -17.49 -16.23
N CYS A 454 -12.62 -17.59 -16.33
CA CYS A 454 -11.83 -16.93 -17.36
C CYS A 454 -12.23 -17.34 -18.78
N VAL A 455 -12.60 -18.62 -18.97
CA VAL A 455 -13.05 -19.19 -20.25
C VAL A 455 -14.56 -19.03 -20.50
N SER A 456 -15.26 -18.27 -19.65
CA SER A 456 -16.72 -18.09 -19.72
C SER A 456 -17.12 -16.68 -20.16
N GLN A 457 -18.33 -16.53 -20.70
CA GLN A 457 -18.91 -15.24 -21.06
C GLN A 457 -19.04 -14.28 -19.85
N PRO A 458 -18.95 -12.95 -20.07
CA PRO A 458 -19.19 -11.96 -19.03
C PRO A 458 -20.62 -12.02 -18.53
N ALA A 459 -20.86 -11.61 -17.28
CA ALA A 459 -22.23 -11.40 -16.83
C ALA A 459 -22.82 -10.18 -17.54
N VAL A 460 -24.10 -10.25 -17.91
CA VAL A 460 -24.83 -9.21 -18.63
C VAL A 460 -25.87 -8.61 -17.71
N GLY A 461 -25.92 -7.28 -17.62
CA GLY A 461 -26.83 -6.57 -16.73
C GLY A 461 -27.32 -5.29 -17.38
N ALA A 462 -28.54 -4.88 -17.04
CA ALA A 462 -29.09 -3.59 -17.43
C ALA A 462 -29.03 -2.64 -16.23
N VAL A 463 -28.39 -1.49 -16.41
CA VAL A 463 -28.43 -0.37 -15.46
C VAL A 463 -29.42 0.65 -15.98
N THR A 464 -30.38 1.02 -15.12
CA THR A 464 -31.32 2.11 -15.37
C THR A 464 -31.02 3.22 -14.40
N THR A 465 -30.64 4.38 -14.92
CA THR A 465 -30.37 5.60 -14.15
C THR A 465 -31.53 6.57 -14.37
N VAL A 466 -32.11 7.04 -13.27
CA VAL A 466 -33.19 8.03 -13.28
C VAL A 466 -32.68 9.28 -12.59
N GLU A 467 -32.80 10.41 -13.28
CA GLU A 467 -32.46 11.73 -12.75
C GLU A 467 -33.75 12.53 -12.56
N ILE A 468 -33.85 13.19 -11.41
CA ILE A 468 -34.97 14.05 -11.05
C ILE A 468 -34.47 15.45 -10.72
N ASP A 469 -35.29 16.44 -11.03
CA ASP A 469 -35.13 17.83 -10.61
C ASP A 469 -36.14 18.15 -9.50
N ILE A 470 -35.66 18.74 -8.41
CA ILE A 470 -36.48 19.31 -7.34
C ILE A 470 -35.96 20.74 -7.12
N ALA A 471 -36.78 21.75 -7.39
CA ALA A 471 -36.42 23.17 -7.20
C ALA A 471 -35.10 23.60 -7.90
N GLY A 472 -34.76 22.99 -9.04
CA GLY A 472 -33.49 23.25 -9.75
C GLY A 472 -32.29 22.43 -9.25
N GLU A 473 -32.46 21.60 -8.22
CA GLU A 473 -31.45 20.69 -7.72
C GLU A 473 -31.65 19.28 -8.29
N LEU A 474 -30.56 18.69 -8.79
CA LEU A 474 -30.58 17.39 -9.44
C LEU A 474 -30.28 16.26 -8.46
N PHE A 475 -31.05 15.18 -8.54
CA PHE A 475 -30.81 13.94 -7.82
C PHE A 475 -30.80 12.78 -8.79
N SER A 476 -30.04 11.72 -8.49
CA SER A 476 -29.99 10.52 -9.32
C SER A 476 -30.13 9.25 -8.50
N THR A 477 -30.76 8.26 -9.09
CA THR A 477 -30.77 6.89 -8.57
C THR A 477 -30.45 5.92 -9.70
N SER A 478 -29.90 4.76 -9.36
CA SER A 478 -29.60 3.73 -10.35
C SER A 478 -30.03 2.36 -9.84
N GLY A 479 -30.80 1.66 -10.67
CA GLY A 479 -31.12 0.26 -10.48
C GLY A 479 -30.33 -0.60 -11.44
N ARG A 480 -29.88 -1.77 -10.98
CA ARG A 480 -29.24 -2.79 -11.82
C ARG A 480 -29.99 -4.10 -11.73
N MET A 481 -30.36 -4.63 -12.90
CA MET A 481 -30.91 -5.97 -13.07
C MET A 481 -29.89 -6.85 -13.81
N ILE A 482 -29.59 -8.03 -13.26
CA ILE A 482 -28.73 -9.01 -13.94
C ILE A 482 -29.60 -9.79 -14.94
N LEU A 483 -29.27 -9.69 -16.22
CA LEU A 483 -29.97 -10.38 -17.31
C LEU A 483 -29.41 -11.79 -17.52
N ALA A 484 -28.09 -11.95 -17.44
CA ALA A 484 -27.42 -13.24 -17.52
C ALA A 484 -26.24 -13.28 -16.54
N ARG A 485 -26.21 -14.29 -15.66
CA ARG A 485 -25.16 -14.42 -14.64
C ARG A 485 -23.84 -14.97 -15.21
N ASN A 486 -23.91 -15.87 -16.19
CA ASN A 486 -22.77 -16.47 -16.87
C ASN A 486 -21.68 -16.89 -15.87
N TYR A 487 -20.46 -16.36 -15.99
CA TYR A 487 -19.33 -16.75 -15.12
C TYR A 487 -19.62 -16.63 -13.61
N LEU A 488 -20.56 -15.76 -13.19
CA LEU A 488 -20.95 -15.61 -11.78
C LEU A 488 -21.66 -16.84 -11.20
N ASP A 489 -22.09 -17.79 -12.03
CA ASP A 489 -22.68 -19.05 -11.57
C ASP A 489 -21.59 -20.04 -11.11
N VAL A 490 -20.39 -19.99 -11.70
CA VAL A 490 -19.25 -20.81 -11.28
C VAL A 490 -18.32 -20.07 -10.31
N TYR A 491 -18.20 -18.75 -10.43
CA TYR A 491 -17.26 -17.95 -9.65
C TYR A 491 -17.90 -17.28 -8.43
N ARG A 492 -18.25 -18.10 -7.43
CA ARG A 492 -18.97 -17.69 -6.21
C ARG A 492 -18.25 -16.63 -5.34
N PHE A 493 -16.98 -16.36 -5.59
CA PHE A 493 -16.19 -15.39 -4.83
C PHE A 493 -16.48 -13.94 -5.23
N GLU A 494 -17.14 -13.75 -6.36
CA GLU A 494 -17.60 -12.45 -6.82
C GLU A 494 -19.12 -12.40 -6.84
N SER A 495 -19.67 -11.31 -6.31
CA SER A 495 -21.05 -10.93 -6.56
C SER A 495 -21.06 -9.72 -7.51
N TRP A 496 -22.14 -9.58 -8.28
CA TRP A 496 -22.38 -8.34 -9.00
C TRP A 496 -23.37 -7.46 -8.27
N GLY A 497 -24.13 -7.98 -7.30
CA GLY A 497 -25.19 -7.22 -6.63
C GLY A 497 -26.30 -6.79 -7.60
N GLY A 498 -27.33 -6.15 -7.07
CA GLY A 498 -28.45 -5.64 -7.85
C GLY A 498 -29.44 -4.94 -6.95
N SER A 499 -29.92 -3.79 -7.40
CA SER A 499 -31.04 -3.08 -6.80
C SER A 499 -32.04 -2.85 -7.92
N THR A 500 -33.28 -3.29 -7.74
CA THR A 500 -34.35 -2.88 -8.64
C THR A 500 -34.88 -1.54 -8.19
N ILE A 501 -35.12 -0.65 -9.13
CA ILE A 501 -35.83 0.61 -8.89
C ILE A 501 -37.20 0.53 -9.56
N PRO A 502 -38.23 1.18 -9.00
CA PRO A 502 -39.49 1.47 -9.67
C PRO A 502 -39.34 2.01 -11.09
N THR A 503 -40.39 1.87 -11.89
CA THR A 503 -40.41 2.39 -13.26
C THR A 503 -40.72 3.88 -13.24
N TYR A 504 -39.89 4.68 -13.92
CA TYR A 504 -40.09 6.11 -14.10
C TYR A 504 -40.14 6.47 -15.59
N VAL A 505 -40.93 7.48 -15.93
CA VAL A 505 -41.06 8.01 -17.29
C VAL A 505 -40.55 9.45 -17.34
N SER A 506 -39.84 9.82 -18.40
CA SER A 506 -39.39 11.21 -18.59
C SER A 506 -40.60 12.17 -18.60
N GLY A 507 -40.49 13.26 -17.85
CA GLY A 507 -41.56 14.24 -17.62
C GLY A 507 -42.55 13.85 -16.51
N GLN A 508 -42.45 12.65 -15.93
CA GLN A 508 -43.27 12.26 -14.78
C GLN A 508 -42.99 13.17 -13.59
N GLN A 509 -44.05 13.61 -12.92
CA GLN A 509 -43.97 14.39 -11.69
C GLN A 509 -44.48 13.57 -10.51
N PHE A 510 -43.82 13.69 -9.37
CA PHE A 510 -44.24 13.08 -8.12
C PHE A 510 -43.75 13.91 -6.93
N VAL A 511 -44.35 13.68 -5.75
CA VAL A 511 -43.87 14.26 -4.50
C VAL A 511 -43.04 13.19 -3.77
N PRO A 512 -41.78 13.47 -3.40
CA PRO A 512 -40.98 12.56 -2.59
C PRO A 512 -41.70 12.15 -1.32
N THR A 513 -41.57 10.89 -0.94
CA THR A 513 -42.11 10.36 0.32
C THR A 513 -41.33 10.94 1.51
N THR A 514 -40.00 11.02 1.36
CA THR A 514 -39.13 11.69 2.32
C THR A 514 -38.16 12.59 1.59
N LEU A 515 -37.88 13.74 2.20
CA LEU A 515 -36.81 14.64 1.82
C LEU A 515 -36.15 15.10 3.11
N THR A 516 -34.88 14.75 3.31
CA THR A 516 -34.16 15.03 4.56
C THR A 516 -32.82 15.70 4.29
N LEU A 517 -32.37 16.53 5.24
CA LEU A 517 -31.03 17.07 5.30
C LEU A 517 -30.23 16.24 6.31
N ASP A 518 -29.44 15.30 5.81
CA ASP A 518 -28.70 14.37 6.65
C ASP A 518 -27.29 14.93 6.90
N SER A 519 -26.85 14.88 8.15
CA SER A 519 -25.47 15.19 8.53
C SER A 519 -24.61 13.92 8.51
N GLY A 520 -23.38 14.05 8.04
CA GLY A 520 -22.34 13.03 8.11
C GLY A 520 -21.03 13.62 8.57
N VAL A 521 -20.07 12.73 8.85
CA VAL A 521 -18.72 13.12 9.25
C VAL A 521 -17.72 12.32 8.41
N THR A 522 -16.69 12.99 7.88
CA THR A 522 -15.64 12.33 7.10
C THR A 522 -14.89 11.33 7.98
N ARG A 523 -14.52 10.19 7.37
CA ARG A 523 -13.79 9.12 8.06
C ARG A 523 -12.44 8.88 7.37
N PRO A 524 -11.39 8.54 8.14
CA PRO A 524 -10.12 8.18 7.55
C PRO A 524 -10.22 6.85 6.76
N PRO A 525 -9.27 6.59 5.85
CA PRO A 525 -9.16 5.28 5.21
C PRO A 525 -8.90 4.18 6.27
N PRO A 526 -9.29 2.92 6.01
CA PRO A 526 -8.96 1.82 6.91
C PRO A 526 -7.46 1.49 6.86
N LEU A 527 -6.95 0.85 7.92
CA LEU A 527 -5.64 0.21 7.92
C LEU A 527 -5.51 -0.76 6.73
N LEU A 528 -4.30 -0.87 6.18
CA LEU A 528 -4.02 -1.74 5.04
C LEU A 528 -4.29 -3.20 5.43
N SER A 529 -5.14 -3.88 4.67
CA SER A 529 -5.13 -5.34 4.64
C SER A 529 -3.91 -5.84 3.86
N GLU A 530 -3.59 -7.13 3.97
CA GLU A 530 -2.52 -7.73 3.16
C GLU A 530 -2.78 -7.67 1.66
N ALA A 531 -4.04 -7.78 1.23
CA ALA A 531 -4.37 -7.55 -0.18
C ALA A 531 -4.14 -6.09 -0.61
N ASP A 532 -4.35 -5.12 0.30
CA ASP A 532 -4.06 -3.71 0.02
C ASP A 532 -2.56 -3.44 -0.02
N LEU A 533 -1.79 -4.04 0.91
CA LEU A 533 -0.33 -3.93 0.94
C LEU A 533 0.31 -4.55 -0.32
N LEU A 534 -0.12 -5.75 -0.72
CA LEU A 534 0.26 -6.36 -2.01
C LEU A 534 -0.08 -5.44 -3.18
N SER A 535 -1.25 -4.78 -3.15
CA SER A 535 -1.63 -3.83 -4.20
C SER A 535 -0.75 -2.57 -4.23
N CYS A 536 -0.31 -2.09 -3.06
CA CYS A 536 0.64 -0.97 -2.98
C CYS A 536 2.02 -1.35 -3.52
N MET A 537 2.54 -2.53 -3.14
CA MET A 537 3.84 -3.03 -3.61
C MET A 537 3.84 -3.24 -5.14
N ASP A 538 2.80 -3.87 -5.67
CA ASP A 538 2.57 -4.12 -7.09
C ASP A 538 2.48 -2.83 -7.91
N LYS A 539 1.67 -1.87 -7.44
CA LYS A 539 1.53 -0.56 -8.09
C LYS A 539 2.85 0.21 -8.17
N GLU A 540 3.67 0.12 -7.14
CA GLU A 540 4.96 0.83 -7.04
C GLU A 540 6.13 0.02 -7.62
N GLY A 541 5.89 -1.20 -8.12
CA GLY A 541 6.90 -2.04 -8.77
C GLY A 541 8.01 -2.52 -7.83
N ILE A 542 7.67 -2.84 -6.57
CA ILE A 542 8.61 -3.43 -5.60
C ILE A 542 8.20 -4.84 -5.19
N GLY A 543 9.17 -5.72 -4.93
CA GLY A 543 8.90 -7.12 -4.58
C GLY A 543 8.45 -7.96 -5.78
N THR A 544 8.87 -7.59 -7.00
CA THR A 544 8.59 -8.33 -8.24
C THR A 544 9.13 -9.77 -8.19
N ASP A 545 8.78 -10.61 -9.19
CA ASP A 545 9.24 -12.01 -9.28
C ASP A 545 8.73 -12.89 -8.11
N ALA A 546 7.47 -12.68 -7.70
CA ALA A 546 6.82 -13.41 -6.62
C ALA A 546 7.59 -13.35 -5.28
N THR A 547 8.13 -12.19 -4.90
CA THR A 547 8.88 -12.01 -3.62
C THR A 547 8.15 -11.16 -2.58
N MET A 548 6.98 -10.60 -2.91
CA MET A 548 6.21 -9.75 -2.00
C MET A 548 5.89 -10.44 -0.67
N HIS A 549 5.48 -11.71 -0.69
CA HIS A 549 5.18 -12.48 0.52
C HIS A 549 6.37 -12.59 1.48
N ASP A 550 7.60 -12.73 0.96
CA ASP A 550 8.80 -12.82 1.79
C ASP A 550 9.10 -11.50 2.49
N HIS A 551 8.89 -10.37 1.81
CA HIS A 551 9.08 -9.05 2.40
C HIS A 551 8.03 -8.75 3.48
N ILE A 552 6.76 -9.08 3.23
CA ILE A 552 5.69 -8.95 4.21
C ILE A 552 5.96 -9.85 5.42
N LYS A 553 6.36 -11.11 5.22
CA LYS A 553 6.73 -12.03 6.29
C LYS A 553 7.87 -11.46 7.14
N LYS A 554 8.94 -10.96 6.52
CA LYS A 554 10.08 -10.36 7.22
C LYS A 554 9.67 -9.19 8.13
N LEU A 555 8.67 -8.40 7.76
CA LEU A 555 8.16 -7.32 8.63
C LEU A 555 7.54 -7.85 9.91
N LEU A 556 6.78 -8.94 9.80
CA LEU A 556 6.13 -9.60 10.94
C LEU A 556 7.15 -10.32 11.81
N ASP A 557 8.04 -11.11 11.21
CA ASP A 557 9.11 -11.86 11.92
C ASP A 557 10.06 -10.93 12.70
N ARG A 558 10.26 -9.70 12.19
CA ARG A 558 11.12 -8.67 12.81
C ARG A 558 10.36 -7.73 13.75
N PHE A 559 9.07 -7.97 13.95
CA PHE A 559 8.21 -7.19 14.84
C PHE A 559 8.18 -5.68 14.50
N TYR A 560 8.23 -5.33 13.22
CA TYR A 560 8.04 -3.94 12.77
C TYR A 560 6.58 -3.59 12.51
N ALA A 561 5.77 -4.60 12.20
CA ALA A 561 4.34 -4.48 12.11
C ALA A 561 3.69 -5.70 12.77
N THR A 562 2.45 -5.54 13.19
CA THR A 562 1.58 -6.62 13.65
C THR A 562 0.35 -6.70 12.77
N LYS A 563 -0.33 -7.85 12.83
CA LYS A 563 -1.49 -8.14 12.00
C LYS A 563 -2.68 -8.49 12.89
N ASP A 564 -3.81 -7.83 12.68
CA ASP A 564 -5.06 -8.13 13.41
C ASP A 564 -5.75 -9.40 12.88
N ALA A 565 -6.82 -9.84 13.55
CA ALA A 565 -7.63 -11.01 13.13
C ALA A 565 -8.33 -10.83 11.76
N ASN A 566 -8.37 -9.60 11.23
CA ASN A 566 -8.91 -9.26 9.92
C ASN A 566 -7.80 -8.99 8.89
N THR A 567 -6.60 -9.50 9.15
CA THR A 567 -5.42 -9.41 8.28
C THR A 567 -4.94 -7.98 7.97
N ARG A 568 -5.26 -7.01 8.84
CA ARG A 568 -4.83 -5.61 8.71
C ARG A 568 -3.57 -5.31 9.50
N PHE A 569 -2.71 -4.46 8.94
CA PHE A 569 -1.43 -4.11 9.50
C PHE A 569 -1.49 -2.86 10.38
N THR A 570 -0.83 -2.94 11.54
CA THR A 570 -0.52 -1.79 12.40
C THR A 570 0.99 -1.78 12.63
N PRO A 571 1.68 -0.63 12.47
CA PRO A 571 3.10 -0.56 12.80
C PRO A 571 3.29 -0.75 14.30
N THR A 572 4.39 -1.40 14.71
CA THR A 572 4.81 -1.40 16.11
C THR A 572 5.52 -0.08 16.42
N SER A 573 5.68 0.24 17.70
CA SER A 573 6.46 1.41 18.13
C SER A 573 7.88 1.40 17.54
N LEU A 574 8.49 0.22 17.39
CA LEU A 574 9.80 0.07 16.77
C LEU A 574 9.75 0.36 15.26
N GLY A 575 8.75 -0.17 14.55
CA GLY A 575 8.59 0.08 13.12
C GLY A 575 8.33 1.56 12.82
N GLU A 576 7.46 2.20 13.60
CA GLU A 576 7.16 3.63 13.49
C GLU A 576 8.39 4.50 13.80
N ALA A 577 9.12 4.21 14.89
CA ALA A 577 10.33 4.95 15.26
C ALA A 577 11.42 4.88 14.19
N LEU A 578 11.61 3.72 13.55
CA LEU A 578 12.59 3.57 12.48
C LEU A 578 12.21 4.38 11.24
N VAL A 579 10.94 4.32 10.81
CA VAL A 579 10.46 5.11 9.65
C VAL A 579 10.57 6.61 9.95
N MET A 580 10.10 7.05 11.11
CA MET A 580 10.20 8.45 11.57
C MET A 580 11.65 8.93 11.61
N GLY A 581 12.55 8.16 12.22
CA GLY A 581 13.95 8.56 12.37
C GLY A 581 14.71 8.68 11.06
N TYR A 582 14.38 7.86 10.05
CA TYR A 582 14.94 8.00 8.70
C TYR A 582 14.27 9.11 7.89
N ASP A 583 12.96 9.32 8.04
CA ASP A 583 12.20 10.41 7.39
C ASP A 583 12.72 11.79 7.83
N ASP A 584 12.96 11.97 9.13
CA ASP A 584 13.48 13.20 9.73
C ASP A 584 14.90 13.59 9.25
N MET A 585 15.62 12.67 8.58
CA MET A 585 16.90 12.98 7.95
C MET A 585 16.75 13.69 6.60
N GLY A 586 15.53 13.80 6.07
CA GLY A 586 15.21 14.57 4.85
C GLY A 586 15.32 13.79 3.54
N TYR A 587 15.55 12.47 3.60
CA TYR A 587 15.52 11.60 2.42
C TYR A 587 14.64 10.39 2.69
N ASN A 588 13.60 10.23 1.85
CA ASN A 588 12.51 9.30 2.08
C ASN A 588 12.91 7.84 1.75
N LEU A 589 13.82 7.23 2.50
CA LEU A 589 14.24 5.82 2.30
C LEU A 589 13.07 4.83 2.42
N TRP A 590 12.05 5.18 3.19
CA TRP A 590 10.84 4.40 3.36
C TRP A 590 9.88 4.52 2.16
N LYS A 591 10.16 5.40 1.19
CA LYS A 591 9.40 5.46 -0.05
C LYS A 591 9.94 4.43 -1.07
N PRO A 592 9.08 3.85 -1.91
CA PRO A 592 9.45 2.74 -2.78
C PRO A 592 10.36 3.13 -3.95
N HIS A 593 10.48 4.43 -4.28
CA HIS A 593 11.14 4.93 -5.50
C HIS A 593 12.54 4.35 -5.74
N LEU A 594 13.43 4.35 -4.73
CA LEU A 594 14.80 3.82 -4.89
C LEU A 594 14.78 2.32 -5.18
N ARG A 595 13.91 1.57 -4.51
CA ARG A 595 13.78 0.12 -4.74
C ARG A 595 13.17 -0.17 -6.11
N ALA A 596 12.14 0.57 -6.51
CA ALA A 596 11.51 0.44 -7.82
C ALA A 596 12.52 0.69 -8.95
N ILE A 597 13.38 1.71 -8.80
CA ILE A 597 14.50 1.95 -9.74
C ILE A 597 15.46 0.76 -9.75
N MET A 598 15.86 0.22 -8.59
CA MET A 598 16.73 -0.96 -8.53
C MET A 598 16.10 -2.17 -9.26
N GLU A 599 14.82 -2.44 -9.04
CA GLU A 599 14.11 -3.55 -9.70
C GLU A 599 13.93 -3.32 -11.20
N HIS A 600 13.69 -2.08 -11.63
CA HIS A 600 13.63 -1.71 -13.04
C HIS A 600 15.00 -1.78 -13.73
N GLU A 601 16.08 -1.29 -13.10
CA GLU A 601 17.43 -1.39 -13.66
C GLU A 601 17.89 -2.83 -13.76
N MET A 602 17.51 -3.66 -12.79
CA MET A 602 17.64 -5.10 -12.92
C MET A 602 16.91 -5.60 -14.14
N LYS A 603 15.64 -5.19 -14.33
CA LYS A 603 14.87 -5.56 -15.52
C LYS A 603 15.56 -5.18 -16.82
N ALA A 604 16.31 -4.08 -16.84
CA ALA A 604 17.11 -3.71 -17.99
C ALA A 604 18.39 -4.56 -18.19
N VAL A 605 19.14 -4.88 -17.12
CA VAL A 605 20.37 -5.71 -17.21
C VAL A 605 20.06 -7.03 -17.86
N SER A 606 19.02 -7.57 -17.31
CA SER A 606 18.47 -8.81 -17.69
C SER A 606 17.76 -8.65 -19.02
N GLU A 607 17.10 -7.59 -19.48
CA GLU A 607 16.67 -7.56 -20.90
C GLU A 607 17.86 -7.55 -21.90
N GLY A 608 19.10 -7.52 -21.40
CA GLY A 608 20.34 -7.42 -22.16
C GLY A 608 20.62 -5.98 -22.58
N THR A 609 19.86 -5.03 -22.05
CA THR A 609 19.92 -3.61 -22.44
C THR A 609 20.89 -2.81 -21.58
N LYS A 610 21.20 -3.25 -20.36
CA LYS A 610 22.21 -2.65 -19.47
C LYS A 610 23.30 -3.64 -19.07
N ARG A 611 24.49 -3.12 -18.75
CA ARG A 611 25.56 -3.91 -18.17
C ARG A 611 25.41 -4.00 -16.65
N LYS A 612 25.65 -5.19 -16.15
CA LYS A 612 25.51 -5.54 -14.74
C LYS A 612 26.48 -4.79 -13.80
N ASP A 613 27.74 -4.62 -14.21
CA ASP A 613 28.75 -3.90 -13.43
C ASP A 613 28.40 -2.42 -13.24
N GLU A 614 27.78 -1.83 -14.26
CA GLU A 614 27.27 -0.47 -14.23
C GLU A 614 26.11 -0.30 -13.24
N VAL A 615 25.10 -1.18 -13.32
CA VAL A 615 23.92 -1.13 -12.43
C VAL A 615 24.30 -1.38 -10.97
N LEU A 616 25.15 -2.38 -10.70
CA LEU A 616 25.63 -2.65 -9.34
C LEU A 616 26.37 -1.45 -8.75
N ALA A 617 27.34 -0.89 -9.50
CA ALA A 617 28.11 0.26 -9.04
C ALA A 617 27.21 1.47 -8.79
N SER A 618 26.26 1.74 -9.69
CA SER A 618 25.27 2.82 -9.54
C SER A 618 24.41 2.62 -8.28
N CYS A 619 23.77 1.46 -8.13
CA CYS A 619 22.89 1.15 -7.01
C CYS A 619 23.62 1.21 -5.65
N LEU A 620 24.78 0.56 -5.56
CA LEU A 620 25.58 0.56 -4.32
C LEU A 620 26.11 1.95 -4.00
N GLN A 621 26.50 2.75 -5.00
CA GLN A 621 26.97 4.11 -4.76
C GLN A 621 25.85 5.01 -4.26
N GLN A 622 24.65 4.93 -4.85
CA GLN A 622 23.48 5.68 -4.38
C GLN A 622 23.14 5.32 -2.92
N MET A 623 23.08 4.02 -2.61
CA MET A 623 22.76 3.58 -1.26
C MET A 623 23.89 3.85 -0.25
N LYS A 624 25.16 3.82 -0.68
CA LYS A 624 26.30 4.23 0.13
C LYS A 624 26.22 5.70 0.51
N ASN A 625 25.80 6.57 -0.42
CA ASN A 625 25.60 7.99 -0.12
C ASN A 625 24.50 8.17 0.94
N CYS A 626 23.37 7.48 0.80
CA CYS A 626 22.30 7.47 1.80
C CYS A 626 22.79 6.96 3.17
N PHE A 627 23.63 5.93 3.17
CA PHE A 627 24.21 5.36 4.39
C PHE A 627 25.17 6.33 5.09
N LEU A 628 26.02 7.03 4.33
CA LEU A 628 26.95 8.01 4.88
C LEU A 628 26.19 9.18 5.50
N ASP A 629 25.13 9.65 4.83
CA ASP A 629 24.28 10.70 5.37
C ASP A 629 23.54 10.24 6.64
N ALA A 630 23.03 9.00 6.66
CA ALA A 630 22.41 8.40 7.84
C ALA A 630 23.34 8.38 9.06
N ARG A 631 24.63 8.16 8.82
CA ARG A 631 25.64 8.17 9.88
C ARG A 631 25.88 9.58 10.44
N VAL A 632 25.86 10.60 9.58
CA VAL A 632 25.99 12.00 9.98
C VAL A 632 24.76 12.42 10.79
N ASN A 633 23.57 12.05 10.32
CA ASN A 633 22.28 12.40 10.92
C ASN A 633 21.77 11.38 11.94
N LYS A 634 22.63 10.49 12.45
CA LYS A 634 22.27 9.40 13.39
C LYS A 634 21.50 9.86 14.64
N GLN A 635 21.67 11.13 15.02
CA GLN A 635 20.96 11.73 16.15
C GLN A 635 19.43 11.72 15.93
N LYS A 636 18.96 11.81 14.68
CA LYS A 636 17.53 11.71 14.34
C LYS A 636 16.94 10.33 14.66
N LEU A 637 17.68 9.25 14.43
CA LEU A 637 17.26 7.91 14.85
C LEU A 637 17.18 7.80 16.38
N LEU A 638 18.13 8.40 17.11
CA LEU A 638 18.08 8.42 18.56
C LEU A 638 16.88 9.24 19.07
N GLU A 639 16.63 10.42 18.50
CA GLU A 639 15.48 11.27 18.82
C GLU A 639 14.15 10.55 18.57
N ALA A 640 13.98 9.90 17.41
CA ALA A 640 12.77 9.15 17.10
C ALA A 640 12.58 7.95 18.05
N MET A 641 13.65 7.23 18.40
CA MET A 641 13.57 6.13 19.38
C MET A 641 13.22 6.61 20.79
N GLU A 642 13.70 7.79 21.21
CA GLU A 642 13.35 8.42 22.50
C GLU A 642 11.85 8.74 22.63
N VAL A 643 11.12 8.89 21.52
CA VAL A 643 9.65 9.12 21.55
C VAL A 643 8.91 7.88 22.08
N PHE A 644 9.46 6.69 21.84
CA PHE A 644 8.76 5.43 22.08
C PHE A 644 9.41 4.54 23.16
N PHE A 645 10.71 4.68 23.41
CA PHE A 645 11.47 3.79 24.28
C PHE A 645 12.32 4.57 25.31
N GLU A 646 12.42 4.01 26.52
CA GLU A 646 13.31 4.54 27.56
C GLU A 646 14.78 4.22 27.26
N ARG A 647 15.70 5.11 27.64
CA ARG A 647 17.14 4.84 27.53
C ARG A 647 17.62 3.83 28.58
N SER A 648 18.50 2.92 28.19
CA SER A 648 19.03 1.81 29.04
C SER A 648 20.00 2.22 30.17
N ASN A 649 19.96 3.48 30.62
CA ASN A 649 20.84 4.16 31.59
C ASN A 649 22.20 4.67 31.04
N GLY A 650 22.35 5.99 31.05
CA GLY A 650 23.63 6.62 31.36
C GLY A 650 23.88 6.52 32.87
N SER A 651 24.69 5.56 33.29
CA SER A 651 25.22 5.49 34.65
C SER A 651 26.39 6.46 34.78
N GLY A 652 26.08 7.69 35.20
CA GLY A 652 27.07 8.73 35.46
C GLY A 652 26.46 10.07 35.88
N GLY A 653 25.61 10.06 36.91
CA GLY A 653 25.16 11.26 37.63
C GLY A 653 23.86 11.86 37.12
N ASP A 654 22.73 11.54 37.76
CA ASP A 654 22.05 12.45 38.69
C ASP A 654 20.83 11.70 39.27
N GLU A 655 20.85 11.40 40.57
CA GLU A 655 19.69 10.92 41.31
C GLU A 655 18.68 12.05 41.57
N ASN A 656 18.17 12.64 40.50
CA ASN A 656 16.99 13.49 40.54
C ASN A 656 16.11 13.21 39.32
N ARG A 657 15.40 12.07 39.38
CA ARG A 657 14.16 11.90 38.61
C ARG A 657 13.21 13.02 39.06
N ALA A 658 13.07 14.07 38.25
CA ALA A 658 11.96 15.02 38.39
C ALA A 658 10.65 14.29 38.03
N VAL A 659 10.08 13.57 39.00
CA VAL A 659 8.65 13.24 38.98
C VAL A 659 7.95 14.59 39.04
N GLY A 660 7.37 15.03 37.91
CA GLY A 660 6.60 16.27 37.86
C GLY A 660 5.52 16.27 38.94
N GLU A 661 5.20 17.43 39.49
CA GLU A 661 4.19 17.53 40.55
C GLU A 661 2.81 17.08 40.03
N VAL A 662 2.11 16.26 40.82
CA VAL A 662 0.81 15.67 40.46
C VAL A 662 -0.27 16.75 40.48
N VAL A 663 -1.01 16.84 39.37
CA VAL A 663 -2.07 17.84 39.17
C VAL A 663 -3.46 17.24 39.35
N GLN A 664 -3.72 16.08 38.76
CA GLN A 664 -5.02 15.37 38.84
C GLN A 664 -4.90 13.92 38.37
N LEU A 665 -5.91 13.09 38.61
CA LEU A 665 -6.01 11.78 37.97
C LEU A 665 -6.35 11.93 36.48
N CYS A 666 -5.80 11.07 35.62
CA CYS A 666 -6.06 11.13 34.18
C CYS A 666 -7.52 10.83 33.85
N GLY A 667 -8.23 11.79 33.25
CA GLY A 667 -9.61 11.60 32.82
C GLY A 667 -9.81 10.59 31.68
N LEU A 668 -8.76 10.25 30.92
CA LEU A 668 -8.83 9.34 29.77
C LEU A 668 -8.64 7.86 30.15
N CYS A 669 -7.61 7.53 30.95
CA CYS A 669 -7.38 6.16 31.40
C CYS A 669 -7.91 5.87 32.81
N GLN A 670 -8.12 6.89 33.65
CA GLN A 670 -8.54 6.78 35.06
C GLN A 670 -7.62 5.92 35.96
N GLU A 671 -6.48 5.47 35.45
CA GLU A 671 -5.56 4.56 36.14
C GLU A 671 -4.24 5.21 36.57
N SER A 672 -3.94 6.42 36.07
CA SER A 672 -2.64 7.07 36.29
C SER A 672 -2.78 8.58 36.47
N ASP A 673 -1.82 9.18 37.18
CA ASP A 673 -1.82 10.61 37.45
C ASP A 673 -1.36 11.43 36.24
N MET A 674 -1.83 12.66 36.19
CA MET A 674 -1.39 13.72 35.28
C MET A 674 -0.44 14.64 36.05
N VAL A 675 0.75 14.87 35.49
CA VAL A 675 1.81 15.65 36.14
C VAL A 675 2.20 16.87 35.31
N LEU A 676 2.55 17.98 35.98
CA LEU A 676 3.09 19.17 35.33
C LEU A 676 4.51 18.87 34.82
N LYS A 677 4.74 19.11 33.53
CA LYS A 677 6.00 18.90 32.83
C LYS A 677 6.41 20.15 32.08
N ARG A 678 7.71 20.35 31.92
CA ARG A 678 8.30 21.35 31.05
C ARG A 678 8.91 20.65 29.84
N ASN A 679 8.51 21.06 28.64
CA ASN A 679 8.98 20.50 27.38
C ASN A 679 10.36 21.03 27.01
N ARG A 680 11.02 20.36 26.05
CA ARG A 680 12.34 20.75 25.52
C ARG A 680 12.33 22.16 24.89
N ASP A 681 11.18 22.60 24.38
CA ASP A 681 10.95 23.96 23.85
C ASP A 681 10.77 25.02 24.94
N GLY A 682 10.87 24.64 26.22
CA GLY A 682 10.72 25.53 27.38
C GLY A 682 9.28 25.76 27.85
N ASN A 683 8.29 25.34 27.05
CA ASN A 683 6.85 25.45 27.34
C ASN A 683 6.37 24.41 28.36
N TYR A 684 5.24 24.68 29.03
CA TYR A 684 4.68 23.78 30.03
C TYR A 684 3.50 22.97 29.47
N MET A 685 3.32 21.76 29.98
CA MET A 685 2.15 20.91 29.73
C MET A 685 1.83 20.06 30.95
N VAL A 686 0.61 19.55 31.05
CA VAL A 686 0.22 18.55 32.06
C VAL A 686 -0.07 17.25 31.33
N GLY A 687 0.71 16.20 31.58
CA GLY A 687 0.65 14.95 30.81
C GLY A 687 0.50 13.69 31.68
N CYS A 688 -0.15 12.66 31.13
CA CYS A 688 -0.36 11.40 31.83
C CYS A 688 0.96 10.66 32.12
N LEU A 689 1.06 10.04 33.30
CA LEU A 689 2.19 9.17 33.66
C LEU A 689 2.18 7.83 32.92
N ALA A 690 1.02 7.34 32.48
CA ALA A 690 0.92 6.14 31.65
C ALA A 690 1.23 6.39 30.17
N PHE A 691 1.88 7.50 29.79
CA PHE A 691 2.38 7.67 28.43
C PHE A 691 3.50 6.66 28.15
N PRO A 692 3.53 5.97 26.99
CA PRO A 692 2.71 6.19 25.78
C PRO A 692 1.34 5.48 25.73
N GLN A 693 1.03 4.60 26.68
CA GLN A 693 -0.20 3.79 26.74
C GLN A 693 -1.46 4.66 26.90
N CYS A 694 -1.31 5.84 27.50
CA CYS A 694 -2.30 6.90 27.57
C CYS A 694 -1.67 8.24 27.14
N ARG A 695 -2.07 8.76 25.97
CA ARG A 695 -1.56 10.03 25.41
C ARG A 695 -2.33 11.28 25.87
N ASN A 696 -3.05 11.20 26.99
CA ASN A 696 -3.81 12.34 27.50
C ASN A 696 -2.86 13.47 27.94
N VAL A 697 -3.14 14.69 27.47
CA VAL A 697 -2.32 15.87 27.71
C VAL A 697 -3.20 17.13 27.74
N VAL A 698 -2.88 18.03 28.67
CA VAL A 698 -3.42 19.39 28.71
C VAL A 698 -2.27 20.34 28.36
N TRP A 699 -2.37 20.96 27.20
CA TRP A 699 -1.38 21.93 26.73
C TRP A 699 -1.63 23.29 27.37
N LEU A 700 -0.57 23.94 27.87
CA LEU A 700 -0.67 25.22 28.56
C LEU A 700 -0.23 26.39 27.65
N PRO A 701 -0.66 27.63 27.94
CA PRO A 701 -0.26 28.82 27.17
C PRO A 701 1.25 28.94 26.98
N GLY A 702 1.69 29.27 25.77
CA GLY A 702 3.11 29.46 25.45
C GLY A 702 3.77 30.61 26.21
N SER A 703 2.99 31.61 26.64
CA SER A 703 3.45 32.81 27.36
C SER A 703 3.86 32.55 28.82
N ILE A 704 3.74 31.33 29.32
CA ILE A 704 4.13 30.96 30.69
C ILE A 704 5.65 31.01 30.84
N ALA A 705 6.14 31.80 31.80
CA ALA A 705 7.53 31.87 32.22
C ALA A 705 7.86 30.81 33.29
N GLU A 706 7.00 30.68 34.30
CA GLU A 706 7.14 29.75 35.42
C GLU A 706 5.76 29.15 35.74
N ALA A 707 5.73 27.86 36.08
CA ALA A 707 4.54 27.18 36.58
C ALA A 707 4.92 26.22 37.72
N THR A 708 4.16 26.23 38.80
CA THR A 708 4.38 25.38 39.97
C THR A 708 3.05 24.91 40.53
N VAL A 709 2.93 23.62 40.82
CA VAL A 709 1.72 23.05 41.41
C VAL A 709 1.64 23.44 42.88
N THR A 710 0.46 23.82 43.33
CA THR A 710 0.22 24.25 44.71
C THR A 710 -0.51 23.16 45.50
N SER A 711 -0.56 23.30 46.82
CA SER A 711 -1.39 22.44 47.67
C SER A 711 -2.89 22.77 47.59
N ASP A 712 -3.25 23.89 46.96
CA ASP A 712 -4.63 24.35 46.86
C ASP A 712 -5.42 23.51 45.86
N ARG A 713 -6.66 23.19 46.21
CA ARG A 713 -7.54 22.32 45.42
C ARG A 713 -8.66 23.12 44.79
N CYS A 714 -8.95 22.84 43.53
CA CYS A 714 -10.13 23.38 42.86
C CYS A 714 -11.41 22.84 43.51
N THR A 715 -12.35 23.73 43.85
CA THR A 715 -13.65 23.38 44.43
C THR A 715 -14.74 23.14 43.38
N LEU A 716 -14.46 23.42 42.10
CA LEU A 716 -15.42 23.35 40.99
C LEU A 716 -15.29 22.07 40.14
N CYS A 717 -14.08 21.52 40.02
CA CYS A 717 -13.82 20.36 39.15
C CYS A 717 -14.05 19.03 39.88
N THR A 718 -14.87 18.16 39.29
CA THR A 718 -15.10 16.77 39.74
C THR A 718 -15.05 15.81 38.56
N PRO A 719 -14.49 14.59 38.70
CA PRO A 719 -13.92 14.00 39.92
C PRO A 719 -12.58 14.66 40.32
N GLY A 720 -12.40 14.92 41.61
CA GLY A 720 -11.22 15.57 42.18
C GLY A 720 -10.40 14.62 43.07
N PRO A 721 -9.22 15.07 43.57
CA PRO A 721 -8.76 16.46 43.58
C PRO A 721 -8.06 16.90 42.28
N VAL A 722 -8.31 18.14 41.86
CA VAL A 722 -7.50 18.88 40.87
C VAL A 722 -6.73 19.97 41.62
N TYR A 723 -5.40 19.89 41.63
CA TYR A 723 -4.53 20.87 42.27
C TYR A 723 -4.34 22.10 41.39
N LEU A 724 -4.39 23.29 41.99
CA LEU A 724 -4.20 24.56 41.29
C LEU A 724 -2.73 24.77 40.98
N ILE A 725 -2.45 25.43 39.86
CA ILE A 725 -1.09 25.74 39.40
C ILE A 725 -0.89 27.25 39.49
N GLN A 726 0.18 27.68 40.16
CA GLN A 726 0.61 29.07 40.15
C GLN A 726 1.35 29.32 38.83
N PHE A 727 0.74 30.09 37.95
CA PHE A 727 1.32 30.54 36.69
C PHE A 727 1.93 31.93 36.86
N LYS A 728 3.09 32.12 36.24
CA LYS A 728 3.71 33.42 36.00
C LYS A 728 3.92 33.59 34.50
N PHE A 729 3.21 34.52 33.90
CA PHE A 729 3.27 34.83 32.48
C PHE A 729 4.32 35.89 32.17
N ARG A 730 4.88 35.83 30.96
CA ARG A 730 5.70 36.91 30.41
C ARG A 730 4.77 38.07 30.06
N GLN A 731 4.82 39.15 30.86
CA GLN A 731 3.88 40.29 30.76
C GLN A 731 3.78 40.91 29.36
N LEU A 732 4.84 40.85 28.55
CA LEU A 732 4.87 41.36 27.17
C LEU A 732 4.18 40.44 26.16
N GLU A 733 3.86 39.21 26.55
CA GLU A 733 3.24 38.17 25.71
C GLU A 733 1.78 37.87 26.12
N ILE A 734 1.24 38.60 27.10
CA ILE A 734 -0.18 38.56 27.48
C ILE A 734 -0.80 39.96 27.36
N PRO A 735 -2.11 40.10 27.08
CA PRO A 735 -2.72 41.41 26.96
C PRO A 735 -2.67 42.19 28.30
N PRO A 736 -2.60 43.54 28.25
CA PRO A 736 -2.33 44.38 29.44
C PRO A 736 -3.42 44.32 30.51
N ASN A 737 -4.61 43.79 30.21
CA ASN A 737 -5.71 43.58 31.15
C ASN A 737 -5.63 42.25 31.91
N TYR A 738 -4.64 41.40 31.65
CA TYR A 738 -4.42 40.13 32.37
C TYR A 738 -3.28 40.27 33.38
N ASN A 739 -3.43 39.60 34.53
CA ASN A 739 -2.39 39.57 35.56
C ASN A 739 -1.28 38.59 35.16
N ALA A 740 -0.01 39.03 35.23
CA ALA A 740 1.13 38.15 35.03
C ALA A 740 1.22 37.03 36.06
N ASN A 741 0.66 37.17 37.26
CA ASN A 741 0.56 36.09 38.23
C ASN A 741 -0.88 35.62 38.33
N HIS A 742 -1.12 34.35 38.02
CA HIS A 742 -2.46 33.74 38.02
C HIS A 742 -2.43 32.38 38.69
N LEU A 743 -3.28 32.17 39.68
CA LEU A 743 -3.48 30.85 40.26
C LEU A 743 -4.62 30.19 39.51
N GLY A 744 -4.31 29.18 38.68
CA GLY A 744 -5.26 28.65 37.71
C GLY A 744 -5.54 27.16 37.81
N CYS A 745 -6.71 26.76 37.32
CA CYS A 745 -7.16 25.36 37.29
C CYS A 745 -7.10 24.79 35.87
N VAL A 746 -6.43 23.64 35.69
CA VAL A 746 -6.37 22.93 34.39
C VAL A 746 -7.53 21.95 34.17
N GLY A 747 -8.45 21.83 35.13
CA GLY A 747 -9.64 20.97 35.04
C GLY A 747 -10.78 21.55 34.19
N GLY A 748 -10.56 22.65 33.47
CA GLY A 748 -11.50 23.25 32.52
C GLY A 748 -12.46 24.30 33.08
N CYS A 749 -12.37 24.66 34.36
CA CYS A 749 -13.24 25.68 34.99
C CYS A 749 -12.65 27.09 35.01
N ASP A 750 -11.46 27.31 34.44
CA ASP A 750 -10.72 28.58 34.50
C ASP A 750 -10.79 29.31 33.15
N ASP A 751 -11.68 30.31 33.07
CA ASP A 751 -11.87 31.11 31.86
C ASP A 751 -10.67 31.96 31.49
N ILE A 752 -9.87 32.41 32.48
CA ILE A 752 -8.68 33.22 32.23
C ILE A 752 -7.61 32.36 31.56
N LEU A 753 -7.37 31.16 32.07
CA LEU A 753 -6.40 30.23 31.50
C LEU A 753 -6.83 29.79 30.08
N ARG A 754 -8.13 29.57 29.86
CA ARG A 754 -8.69 29.25 28.54
C ARG A 754 -8.47 30.39 27.55
N GLN A 755 -8.85 31.62 27.90
CA GLN A 755 -8.67 32.80 27.06
C GLN A 755 -7.18 33.06 26.75
N LEU A 756 -6.29 32.94 27.73
CA LEU A 756 -4.85 33.09 27.51
C LEU A 756 -4.27 31.99 26.63
N THR A 757 -4.82 30.77 26.68
CA THR A 757 -4.41 29.67 25.79
C THR A 757 -4.83 29.97 24.33
N GLU A 758 -6.03 30.51 24.12
CA GLU A 758 -6.53 30.92 22.81
C GLU A 758 -5.71 32.10 22.24
N ILE A 759 -5.36 33.08 23.07
CA ILE A 759 -4.64 34.29 22.67
C ILE A 759 -3.15 34.03 22.43
N CYS A 760 -2.49 33.32 23.35
CA CYS A 760 -1.04 33.11 23.33
C CYS A 760 -0.63 31.84 22.59
N GLY A 761 -1.60 30.99 22.22
CA GLY A 761 -1.36 29.65 21.69
C GLY A 761 -0.80 28.69 22.73
N THR A 762 -0.82 27.40 22.41
CA THR A 762 -0.12 26.36 23.17
C THR A 762 1.27 26.17 22.57
N GLY A 763 2.30 26.22 23.40
CA GLY A 763 3.66 25.90 22.96
C GLY A 763 3.72 24.50 22.34
N SER A 764 4.22 24.42 21.10
CA SER A 764 4.23 23.27 20.18
C SER A 764 2.93 23.00 19.41
N ARG A 765 2.68 23.81 18.38
CA ARG A 765 2.10 23.29 17.13
C ARG A 765 3.25 22.76 16.27
N VAL A 766 3.24 21.45 16.00
CA VAL A 766 3.84 20.93 14.77
C VAL A 766 2.97 21.45 13.62
N SER A 767 3.46 22.44 12.89
CA SER A 767 3.00 22.78 11.53
C SER A 767 4.00 23.74 10.87
N GLY A 768 4.17 23.56 9.56
CA GLY A 768 5.26 24.13 8.77
C GLY A 768 5.26 25.65 8.60
N THR A 769 6.47 26.13 8.33
CA THR A 769 6.85 27.22 7.39
C THR A 769 5.95 28.48 7.29
N GLY A 770 6.49 29.61 7.76
CA GLY A 770 6.11 30.97 7.29
C GLY A 770 6.65 32.11 8.17
N ARG A 771 7.53 32.95 7.63
CA ARG A 771 8.37 34.00 8.28
C ARG A 771 7.62 35.27 8.74
N GLY A 772 8.26 36.00 9.68
CA GLY A 772 8.16 37.48 9.79
C GLY A 772 8.68 38.14 11.09
N THR A 773 10.00 38.23 11.29
CA THR A 773 10.82 39.46 11.49
C THR A 773 10.60 40.34 12.73
N SER A 774 11.64 40.41 13.58
CA SER A 774 12.13 41.68 14.15
C SER A 774 13.63 41.58 14.49
N SER A 775 14.35 42.65 14.16
CA SER A 775 15.80 42.82 14.10
C SER A 775 16.45 43.24 15.43
N SER A 776 17.66 42.73 15.70
CA SER A 776 18.76 43.51 16.28
C SER A 776 20.13 42.85 16.04
N ASN A 777 21.05 43.63 15.47
CA ASN A 777 22.44 43.30 15.12
C ASN A 777 23.30 42.85 16.30
N VAL A 778 24.16 41.82 16.11
CA VAL A 778 25.61 41.78 16.47
C VAL A 778 26.31 40.71 15.59
N GLN A 779 27.58 40.96 15.24
CA GLN A 779 28.43 40.36 14.20
C GLN A 779 29.16 39.01 14.53
N ARG A 780 29.65 38.36 13.44
CA ARG A 780 30.80 37.39 13.27
C ARG A 780 30.57 35.92 13.66
N ASP A 781 31.06 34.87 12.98
CA ASP A 781 32.00 34.66 11.86
C ASP A 781 31.73 33.28 11.16
N ASN A 782 32.29 33.07 9.95
CA ASN A 782 32.16 31.95 8.99
C ASN A 782 32.86 30.62 9.46
N PRO A 783 32.66 29.40 8.87
CA PRO A 783 33.04 29.08 7.46
C PRO A 783 32.25 27.99 6.69
N GLY A 784 32.38 27.98 5.34
CA GLY A 784 32.23 26.78 4.48
C GLY A 784 31.22 26.87 3.31
N GLN A 785 31.55 27.59 2.23
CA GLN A 785 30.70 27.74 1.03
C GLN A 785 30.85 26.57 0.05
N SER A 786 29.77 25.84 -0.24
CA SER A 786 29.65 24.96 -1.41
C SER A 786 28.99 25.70 -2.58
N VAL A 787 29.50 25.49 -3.79
CA VAL A 787 29.10 26.19 -5.02
C VAL A 787 28.21 25.26 -5.86
N CYS A 788 27.11 25.77 -6.42
CA CYS A 788 26.24 25.00 -7.31
C CYS A 788 27.00 24.51 -8.55
N ILE A 789 26.95 23.20 -8.84
CA ILE A 789 27.78 22.56 -9.88
C ILE A 789 27.31 22.97 -11.29
N PHE A 790 26.03 23.33 -11.45
CA PHE A 790 25.44 23.64 -12.76
C PHE A 790 25.64 25.09 -13.21
N CYS A 791 25.66 26.05 -12.29
CA CYS A 791 25.80 27.48 -12.62
C CYS A 791 26.95 28.19 -11.92
N GLN A 792 27.70 27.48 -11.07
CA GLN A 792 28.83 28.01 -10.29
C GLN A 792 28.47 29.19 -9.38
N GLN A 793 27.19 29.34 -9.01
CA GLN A 793 26.72 30.37 -8.08
C GLN A 793 26.49 29.78 -6.67
N VAL A 794 26.66 30.62 -5.66
CA VAL A 794 26.39 30.30 -4.25
C VAL A 794 24.99 30.77 -3.86
N GLY A 795 24.29 30.01 -3.01
CA GLY A 795 22.97 30.40 -2.47
C GLY A 795 21.79 29.50 -2.85
N HIS A 796 22.01 28.40 -3.57
CA HIS A 796 21.01 27.37 -3.84
C HIS A 796 21.67 26.00 -4.02
N SER A 797 20.92 24.93 -3.76
CA SER A 797 21.39 23.56 -4.01
C SER A 797 21.36 23.26 -5.52
N SER A 798 22.15 22.28 -5.98
CA SER A 798 22.14 21.85 -7.39
C SER A 798 20.76 21.37 -7.87
N ASN A 799 19.86 21.00 -6.94
CA ASN A 799 18.50 20.56 -7.24
C ASN A 799 17.52 21.73 -7.46
N ASP A 800 17.89 22.95 -7.05
CA ASP A 800 17.06 24.16 -7.17
C ASP A 800 17.60 25.11 -8.26
N CYS A 801 18.39 24.58 -9.20
CA CYS A 801 19.11 25.41 -10.17
C CYS A 801 18.15 25.96 -11.26
N PRO A 802 17.95 27.29 -11.36
CA PRO A 802 16.94 27.90 -12.24
C PRO A 802 17.15 27.62 -13.74
N SER A 803 18.35 27.20 -14.13
CA SER A 803 18.72 26.88 -15.52
C SER A 803 18.11 25.59 -16.07
N GLN A 804 17.32 24.84 -15.31
CA GLN A 804 16.63 23.63 -15.80
C GLN A 804 15.18 23.83 -16.26
N SER A 805 14.64 25.06 -16.27
CA SER A 805 13.27 25.28 -16.77
C SER A 805 13.17 26.53 -17.65
N VAL A 806 13.18 26.34 -18.98
CA VAL A 806 12.79 27.38 -19.93
C VAL A 806 11.74 26.81 -20.89
N GLY A 807 10.49 27.10 -20.55
CA GLY A 807 9.33 27.09 -21.44
C GLY A 807 8.50 28.34 -21.11
N SER A 808 8.43 29.26 -22.07
CA SER A 808 8.10 30.68 -21.94
C SER A 808 6.65 31.00 -21.55
N GLY A 809 6.47 32.05 -20.74
CA GLY A 809 5.19 32.73 -20.52
C GLY A 809 5.37 34.05 -19.76
N SER A 810 5.11 35.17 -20.44
CA SER A 810 5.42 36.55 -20.03
C SER A 810 4.60 37.04 -18.82
N ALA A 811 5.27 37.47 -17.74
CA ALA A 811 4.66 38.18 -16.63
C ALA A 811 4.80 39.70 -16.80
N ARG A 812 3.66 40.38 -16.97
CA ARG A 812 3.54 41.83 -16.79
C ARG A 812 3.65 42.14 -15.29
N GLY A 813 4.56 43.06 -14.94
CA GLY A 813 4.70 43.54 -13.57
C GLY A 813 3.46 44.29 -13.08
N ARG A 814 3.08 44.05 -11.82
CA ARG A 814 2.23 44.94 -11.02
C ARG A 814 2.76 45.02 -9.60
N GLN A 815 2.78 46.25 -9.11
CA GLN A 815 3.33 46.71 -7.84
C GLN A 815 2.60 46.07 -6.65
N SER A 816 3.37 45.59 -5.66
CA SER A 816 2.84 45.16 -4.37
C SER A 816 2.64 46.37 -3.45
N GLY A 817 1.40 46.87 -3.38
CA GLY A 817 0.89 47.58 -2.22
C GLY A 817 -0.01 46.64 -1.44
N GLU A 818 0.26 46.43 -0.15
CA GLU A 818 -0.62 45.67 0.74
C GLU A 818 -1.96 46.41 0.89
N SER A 819 -2.95 46.05 0.08
CA SER A 819 -4.34 46.43 0.31
C SER A 819 -4.95 45.45 1.31
N SER A 820 -5.24 45.92 2.52
CA SER A 820 -6.00 45.16 3.51
C SER A 820 -7.45 45.04 3.06
N VAL A 821 -7.89 43.82 2.76
CA VAL A 821 -9.30 43.53 2.43
C VAL A 821 -10.10 43.56 3.74
N SER A 822 -11.04 44.50 3.84
CA SER A 822 -11.96 44.61 4.98
C SER A 822 -13.26 43.88 4.69
N CYS A 823 -13.82 43.25 5.71
CA CYS A 823 -15.10 42.54 5.63
C CYS A 823 -16.22 43.52 5.26
N SER A 824 -16.97 43.28 4.19
CA SER A 824 -18.08 44.15 3.80
C SER A 824 -19.28 44.09 4.76
N SER A 825 -19.36 43.05 5.60
CA SER A 825 -20.47 42.84 6.54
C SER A 825 -20.22 43.46 7.93
N CYS A 826 -18.97 43.51 8.41
CA CYS A 826 -18.67 43.99 9.76
C CYS A 826 -17.44 44.93 9.85
N GLY A 827 -16.79 45.26 8.73
CA GLY A 827 -15.69 46.23 8.67
C GLY A 827 -14.35 45.76 9.24
N THR A 828 -14.27 44.58 9.87
CA THR A 828 -13.01 44.05 10.41
C THR A 828 -12.06 43.55 9.31
N PRO A 829 -10.73 43.66 9.51
CA PRO A 829 -9.75 43.18 8.53
C PRO A 829 -9.84 41.66 8.35
N CYS A 830 -9.82 41.21 7.09
CA CYS A 830 -9.87 39.80 6.74
C CYS A 830 -8.46 39.18 6.69
N VAL A 831 -8.36 37.89 7.01
CA VAL A 831 -7.11 37.13 6.96
C VAL A 831 -7.06 36.31 5.69
N LEU A 832 -5.91 36.34 5.01
CA LEU A 832 -5.62 35.50 3.86
C LEU A 832 -5.32 34.07 4.33
N ARG A 833 -6.00 33.08 3.75
CA ARG A 833 -5.89 31.65 4.05
C ARG A 833 -5.74 30.87 2.75
N THR A 834 -5.20 29.66 2.82
CA THR A 834 -5.03 28.76 1.68
C THR A 834 -5.95 27.55 1.83
N ALA A 835 -6.75 27.24 0.82
CA ALA A 835 -7.66 26.11 0.81
C ALA A 835 -6.90 24.79 0.68
N ASN A 836 -7.34 23.76 1.42
CA ASN A 836 -6.77 22.40 1.39
C ASN A 836 -7.78 21.33 0.92
N THR A 837 -8.98 21.73 0.51
CA THR A 837 -9.97 20.82 -0.09
C THR A 837 -9.48 20.28 -1.44
N THR A 838 -9.81 19.04 -1.78
CA THR A 838 -9.40 18.34 -3.00
C THR A 838 -9.55 19.16 -4.29
N ASN A 839 -10.62 19.95 -4.42
CA ASN A 839 -10.90 20.74 -5.63
C ASN A 839 -10.25 22.15 -5.65
N ASN A 840 -9.72 22.64 -4.53
CA ASN A 840 -9.19 24.01 -4.42
C ASN A 840 -7.83 24.08 -3.72
N ARG A 841 -7.12 22.94 -3.64
CA ARG A 841 -5.85 22.83 -2.91
C ARG A 841 -4.84 23.85 -3.40
N GLY A 842 -4.40 24.74 -2.50
CA GLY A 842 -3.44 25.80 -2.81
C GLY A 842 -4.05 27.16 -3.22
N ARG A 843 -5.37 27.27 -3.43
CA ARG A 843 -6.02 28.57 -3.73
C ARG A 843 -6.13 29.43 -2.47
N LYS A 844 -5.94 30.75 -2.60
CA LYS A 844 -5.97 31.69 -1.47
C LYS A 844 -7.30 32.46 -1.37
N PHE A 845 -7.77 32.71 -0.15
CA PHE A 845 -9.01 33.43 0.12
C PHE A 845 -8.91 34.30 1.37
N TYR A 846 -9.68 35.37 1.43
CA TYR A 846 -9.85 36.22 2.60
C TYR A 846 -11.05 35.75 3.42
N LYS A 847 -10.87 35.57 4.73
CA LYS A 847 -11.94 35.26 5.69
C LYS A 847 -11.97 36.29 6.82
N CYS A 848 -13.16 36.68 7.24
CA CYS A 848 -13.34 37.53 8.42
C CYS A 848 -12.88 36.82 9.70
N GLN A 849 -12.24 37.55 10.61
CA GLN A 849 -11.75 37.00 11.89
C GLN A 849 -12.85 36.83 12.94
N SER A 850 -13.96 37.57 12.84
CA SER A 850 -15.09 37.42 13.77
C SER A 850 -15.77 36.07 13.58
N GLN A 851 -15.92 35.29 14.66
CA GLN A 851 -16.52 33.95 14.67
C GLN A 851 -18.01 33.96 14.29
N GLU A 852 -18.69 35.09 14.44
CA GLU A 852 -20.11 35.25 14.08
C GLU A 852 -20.31 35.78 12.65
N CYS A 853 -19.21 36.00 11.89
CA CYS A 853 -19.25 36.59 10.55
C CYS A 853 -18.68 35.67 9.48
N ASN A 854 -19.54 35.16 8.60
CA ASN A 854 -19.20 34.22 7.52
C ASN A 854 -18.64 34.87 6.25
N PHE A 855 -18.11 36.09 6.33
CA PHE A 855 -17.56 36.77 5.15
C PHE A 855 -16.32 36.05 4.61
N PHE A 856 -16.39 35.75 3.31
CA PHE A 856 -15.40 35.00 2.55
C PHE A 856 -15.31 35.56 1.12
N VAL A 857 -14.11 35.77 0.60
CA VAL A 857 -13.89 36.09 -0.82
C VAL A 857 -12.56 35.50 -1.29
N TRP A 858 -12.55 34.89 -2.47
CA TRP A 858 -11.30 34.41 -3.07
C TRP A 858 -10.39 35.58 -3.47
N GLU A 859 -9.07 35.42 -3.32
CA GLU A 859 -8.08 36.47 -3.62
C GLU A 859 -8.18 36.95 -5.08
N ASP A 860 -8.53 36.05 -6.00
CA ASP A 860 -8.71 36.31 -7.44
C ASP A 860 -10.02 37.06 -7.78
N ASN A 861 -10.95 37.19 -6.83
CA ASN A 861 -12.26 37.82 -7.03
C ASN A 861 -12.37 39.22 -6.38
N VAL A 862 -11.30 39.73 -5.75
CA VAL A 862 -11.32 40.99 -5.00
C VAL A 862 -11.49 42.23 -5.91
N ASP A 863 -11.13 42.14 -7.19
CA ASP A 863 -11.23 43.26 -8.15
C ASP A 863 -12.65 43.54 -8.67
N ASN A 864 -13.65 42.69 -8.38
CA ASN A 864 -15.02 42.81 -8.93
C ASN A 864 -16.05 43.46 -7.99
N VAL A 865 -15.64 44.02 -6.85
CA VAL A 865 -16.56 44.56 -5.83
C VAL A 865 -16.86 46.06 -6.00
N ASN A 866 -16.17 46.77 -6.92
CA ASN A 866 -16.38 48.21 -7.16
C ASN A 866 -16.73 48.52 -8.63
N GLY A 867 -18.00 48.36 -9.01
CA GLY A 867 -18.51 48.85 -10.30
C GLY A 867 -19.94 48.41 -10.59
N GLY A 868 -20.90 49.34 -10.47
CA GLY A 868 -22.32 49.06 -10.59
C GLY A 868 -22.93 49.09 -12.01
N ASN A 869 -24.22 48.75 -12.01
CA ASN A 869 -25.30 49.06 -12.97
C ASN A 869 -25.25 48.50 -14.41
N SER A 870 -26.15 47.54 -14.68
CA SER A 870 -27.02 47.60 -15.88
C SER A 870 -28.24 46.68 -15.77
N ALA A 871 -29.42 47.28 -15.87
CA ALA A 871 -30.73 46.65 -15.98
C ALA A 871 -30.95 45.96 -17.35
N GLN A 872 -31.80 44.92 -17.40
CA GLN A 872 -33.03 44.90 -18.24
C GLN A 872 -33.74 43.52 -18.28
N ARG A 873 -35.03 43.57 -17.93
CA ARG A 873 -36.21 42.97 -18.60
C ARG A 873 -36.38 41.45 -18.70
N SER A 874 -37.16 40.95 -17.72
CA SER A 874 -38.42 40.21 -17.85
C SER A 874 -38.90 39.75 -19.24
N ASN A 875 -39.34 38.48 -19.33
CA ASN A 875 -40.66 38.17 -19.87
C ASN A 875 -41.26 36.89 -19.25
N VAL A 876 -42.42 37.09 -18.64
CA VAL A 876 -43.33 36.09 -18.08
C VAL A 876 -44.24 35.56 -19.19
N ARG A 877 -44.55 34.26 -19.19
CA ARG A 877 -45.89 33.77 -19.59
C ARG A 877 -46.34 32.60 -18.71
N SER A 878 -47.53 32.78 -18.18
CA SER A 878 -48.29 31.99 -17.23
C SER A 878 -49.36 31.13 -17.90
N SER A 879 -49.56 29.90 -17.39
CA SER A 879 -50.83 29.14 -17.32
C SER A 879 -50.45 27.71 -16.88
N GLY A 880 -50.86 27.12 -15.76
CA GLY A 880 -52.10 27.21 -15.00
C GLY A 880 -52.87 25.89 -15.20
N SER A 881 -52.85 24.98 -14.21
CA SER A 881 -53.95 24.07 -13.77
C SER A 881 -53.39 22.89 -12.96
N ALA A 882 -53.81 22.76 -11.70
CA ALA A 882 -53.60 21.59 -10.83
C ALA A 882 -54.61 20.47 -11.16
N PRO A 883 -54.35 19.21 -10.75
CA PRO A 883 -55.16 18.68 -9.64
C PRO A 883 -54.47 17.66 -8.69
N SER A 884 -54.90 17.75 -7.43
CA SER A 884 -55.19 16.71 -6.40
C SER A 884 -54.18 15.61 -6.00
N ASN A 885 -53.88 15.64 -4.68
CA ASN A 885 -53.11 14.72 -3.83
C ASN A 885 -53.75 13.33 -3.62
N PRO A 886 -52.96 12.29 -3.23
CA PRO A 886 -53.09 11.78 -1.85
C PRO A 886 -51.79 11.31 -1.15
N ASN A 887 -51.87 11.26 0.19
CA ASN A 887 -50.94 10.83 1.26
C ASN A 887 -49.95 11.87 1.83
N PRO A 888 -49.81 11.98 3.18
CA PRO A 888 -49.05 13.05 3.81
C PRO A 888 -47.55 12.76 3.70
N ALA A 889 -46.88 13.54 2.86
CA ALA A 889 -45.42 13.59 2.81
C ALA A 889 -44.87 14.13 4.14
N THR A 890 -43.76 13.54 4.61
CA THR A 890 -43.11 13.95 5.85
C THR A 890 -41.98 14.92 5.49
N PHE A 891 -42.26 16.22 5.60
CA PHE A 891 -41.26 17.28 5.41
C PHE A 891 -40.86 17.81 6.78
N VAL A 892 -39.56 17.83 7.05
CA VAL A 892 -39.03 18.34 8.31
C VAL A 892 -38.25 19.60 7.97
N SER A 893 -38.54 20.75 8.56
CA SER A 893 -37.67 21.93 8.38
C SER A 893 -36.26 21.64 8.92
N ALA A 894 -35.26 22.45 8.53
CA ALA A 894 -33.90 22.30 9.06
C ALA A 894 -33.83 22.39 10.60
N THR A 895 -34.88 22.90 11.25
CA THR A 895 -35.04 23.02 12.71
C THR A 895 -35.94 21.94 13.34
N GLY A 896 -36.47 20.99 12.56
CA GLY A 896 -37.28 19.88 13.11
C GLY A 896 -38.79 20.13 13.16
N GLU A 897 -39.30 21.32 12.80
CA GLU A 897 -40.72 21.66 12.92
C GLU A 897 -41.53 21.40 11.62
N PRO A 898 -42.80 20.94 11.73
CA PRO A 898 -43.70 20.74 10.59
C PRO A 898 -44.28 22.07 10.06
N ILE A 899 -44.04 22.36 8.78
CA ILE A 899 -44.46 23.62 8.13
C ILE A 899 -45.96 23.55 7.79
N SER A 900 -46.78 24.39 8.42
CA SER A 900 -48.25 24.38 8.26
C SER A 900 -48.89 25.67 7.72
N ASP A 901 -48.14 26.76 7.47
CA ASP A 901 -48.74 27.99 6.94
C ASP A 901 -47.91 28.66 5.81
N ARG A 902 -48.52 28.73 4.61
CA ARG A 902 -47.94 29.30 3.39
C ARG A 902 -48.14 30.83 3.32
N ARG A 903 -47.14 31.61 3.73
CA ARG A 903 -47.12 33.09 3.54
C ARG A 903 -45.77 33.55 3.01
N CYS A 904 -45.76 34.57 2.15
CA CYS A 904 -44.56 35.23 1.66
C CYS A 904 -43.75 35.81 2.83
N PHE A 905 -42.52 35.35 3.07
CA PHE A 905 -41.70 35.83 4.20
C PHE A 905 -41.33 37.32 4.11
N VAL A 906 -41.34 37.92 2.91
CA VAL A 906 -40.99 39.35 2.72
C VAL A 906 -42.13 40.30 3.11
N CYS A 907 -43.40 39.90 2.96
CA CYS A 907 -44.54 40.79 3.20
C CYS A 907 -45.73 40.15 3.94
N GLY A 908 -45.66 38.87 4.28
CA GLY A 908 -46.71 38.10 4.94
C GLY A 908 -47.91 37.73 4.06
N ASP A 909 -47.91 38.09 2.77
CA ASP A 909 -49.02 37.84 1.85
C ASP A 909 -49.01 36.39 1.32
N PRO A 910 -50.12 35.62 1.42
CA PRO A 910 -50.21 34.26 0.91
C PRO A 910 -50.39 34.16 -0.62
N SER A 911 -50.61 35.27 -1.34
CA SER A 911 -50.95 35.27 -2.78
C SER A 911 -49.76 35.18 -3.74
N HIS A 912 -48.53 35.31 -3.25
CA HIS A 912 -47.32 35.30 -4.09
C HIS A 912 -46.08 34.85 -3.29
N PHE A 913 -44.99 34.49 -3.99
CA PHE A 913 -43.75 34.03 -3.38
C PHE A 913 -42.73 35.16 -3.15
N ALA A 914 -41.76 34.96 -2.25
CA ALA A 914 -40.74 35.96 -1.91
C ALA A 914 -39.91 36.39 -3.14
N ASN A 915 -39.67 35.49 -4.10
CA ASN A 915 -38.93 35.77 -5.34
C ASN A 915 -39.71 36.64 -6.34
N VAL A 916 -41.02 36.78 -6.18
CA VAL A 916 -41.91 37.68 -6.94
C VAL A 916 -42.59 38.71 -6.03
N CYS A 917 -42.07 38.93 -4.82
CA CYS A 917 -42.66 39.84 -3.86
C CYS A 917 -42.52 41.29 -4.33
N PRO A 918 -43.63 42.07 -4.42
CA PRO A 918 -43.58 43.47 -4.81
C PRO A 918 -42.70 44.34 -3.90
N ASN A 919 -42.50 43.91 -2.65
CA ASN A 919 -41.70 44.60 -1.65
C ASN A 919 -40.21 44.19 -1.69
N ARG A 920 -39.80 43.34 -2.64
CA ARG A 920 -38.41 42.91 -2.79
C ARG A 920 -37.60 43.98 -3.53
N GLY A 921 -37.20 45.02 -2.82
CA GLY A 921 -36.34 46.11 -3.34
C GLY A 921 -36.63 47.52 -2.83
N ALA A 922 -37.39 47.69 -1.74
CA ALA A 922 -37.55 48.96 -1.04
C ALA A 922 -36.60 49.06 0.16
#